data_AF-A0A9E1KI20-F1
#
_entry.id   AF-A0A9E1KI20-F1
#
_cell.length_a   1.000
_cell.length_b   1.000
_cell.length_c   1.000
_cell.angle_alpha   90.00
_cell.angle_beta   90.00
_cell.angle_gamma   90.00
#
_symmetry.space_group_name_H-M   'P 1'
#
loop_
_entity.id
_entity.type
_entity.pdbx_description
1 polymer ?
#
loop_
_entity_poly.entity_id
_entity_poly.type
_entity_poly.pdbx_seq_one_letter_code
_entity_poly.pdbx_strand_id
1 'polypeptide(L)'
;MTRTLLVIGLGLMLCFGQCNAQAAPTLSERTFKHLSKAQGLMGEDEFEEAEEILLSLDKATAGRAYPNAVVQQTLGYLYSMSGRYDKAKSSFAAAINSGKLPIEPTQSLRANLARLYIADAETQHALPLLAAWFTDHEGEPNADMHVLYGSAFAQLNRYPEAITQFERAVSIAPKPKADWFRILAAMYADQKNYAKAAKNLEALVVLEPDNKQSWKQLSGMYMADQKDTQALDVLSTAFHKGMLTTADEMENLSKFYAYKEDPFAAAQTLRASMDNGFSKPSYKLYRRLGNFWLQAKENNKAIGAFRSALEFKPNDVDAHRYLASIYLESEDWAELKALLQPYAPEGDSDKGRRALMLGIAHFRLGDPASAKSSLNRAQDYTITAPSAGQWLAYIDDICPDSTDNTAAAGRNNVGESSMTGLTTGLRSLCGGAMLAVASTAASAAELIPLEHFTKNSQIQDIKISPTGDHLATTVPLGNRTNLVILDRKSMKPINSFKFGLNEHVYNYFWANDTRLVIRTAFRYGSLSDWDLDTGDIFSADFDGGNDRFIYGPRAKGKGKSRKSAGVLDPLPGDDEHVLISTHTYVSHRNTKEVKAIVYKLNIYNGRLTRHAVSPVKNAHMLVDPKGQVRVAVGSDDELSTKVMYRASHDEEWRVIDQYAYGKGGMLPLEFYENSNKFFVKSNHDHTLPGLFEFDPDSGEKRLLYRHELVDFEPFIKYDEATKKSSLVGTFIMPDRASKVYLDSELSAVDIAFDNLFPDDYVKVTGRSADKMFSIVRVTSDRNPGEFYLFDKQKNSLTYLASRRPWIDPVKMATKKPFSFKARDGLTLHGYLTLPSGKKAEKLPMIVHPHGGPHGPRDGWFFSNDVQLLASRGYAVLQVNFRGSGGYGLDFENAGHGEWGGLMQDDLTDATRWAVENGIAAEDRICIYGGSYGGYAALMGVVKEPDLYQCAIGHVGVYDLEFMKSTGNVAERMLGGKVYMDKVMGTDPDKLKRTSPAHGVDAIKAAVMIVHGGQDLQAHYKNAYILRDAMKKAGKPYEWAFYPKEGHGFMNEDNRLDFRQKMLAFLAKHIGN
;
A
#
# COMPACT_ATOMS: atom_id res chain seq x y z
N MET A 1 -11.26 -38.11 28.42
CA MET A 1 -11.43 -36.81 29.12
C MET A 1 -12.89 -36.34 29.21
N THR A 2 -13.85 -37.06 28.62
CA THR A 2 -15.23 -36.61 28.35
C THR A 2 -16.20 -36.67 29.54
N ARG A 3 -15.91 -37.43 30.61
CA ARG A 3 -16.79 -37.50 31.80
C ARG A 3 -16.58 -36.34 32.79
N THR A 4 -15.39 -35.75 32.84
CA THR A 4 -15.00 -34.80 33.90
C THR A 4 -15.44 -33.36 33.60
N LEU A 5 -15.62 -32.97 32.33
CA LEU A 5 -15.94 -31.58 31.93
C LEU A 5 -17.42 -31.22 31.99
N LEU A 6 -18.36 -32.18 31.98
CA LEU A 6 -19.80 -31.89 31.97
C LEU A 6 -20.44 -31.73 33.37
N VAL A 7 -19.71 -32.07 34.45
CA VAL A 7 -20.27 -32.23 35.80
C VAL A 7 -19.89 -31.08 36.77
N ILE A 8 -19.01 -30.15 36.38
CA ILE A 8 -18.44 -29.11 37.27
C ILE A 8 -19.39 -27.90 37.49
N GLY A 9 -20.69 -28.13 37.68
CA GLY A 9 -21.68 -27.03 37.77
C GLY A 9 -22.86 -27.33 38.69
N LEU A 10 -22.61 -27.85 39.88
CA LEU A 10 -23.61 -28.05 40.93
C LEU A 10 -23.33 -27.09 42.10
N GLY A 11 -23.68 -25.82 41.92
CA GLY A 11 -23.69 -24.84 43.02
C GLY A 11 -25.02 -24.90 43.77
N LEU A 12 -24.99 -25.13 45.08
CA LEU A 12 -26.14 -24.89 45.95
C LEU A 12 -26.39 -23.37 46.06
N MET A 13 -27.33 -22.82 45.29
CA MET A 13 -27.90 -21.51 45.58
C MET A 13 -29.21 -21.68 46.35
N LEU A 14 -29.22 -21.32 47.63
CA LEU A 14 -30.42 -21.15 48.45
C LEU A 14 -30.89 -19.69 48.33
N CYS A 15 -31.83 -19.41 47.41
CA CYS A 15 -32.51 -18.12 47.37
C CYS A 15 -33.72 -18.13 48.32
N PHE A 16 -33.67 -17.33 49.38
CA PHE A 16 -34.87 -16.88 50.10
C PHE A 16 -35.27 -15.50 49.57
N GLY A 17 -36.19 -15.47 48.60
CA GLY A 17 -36.83 -14.24 48.12
C GLY A 17 -38.09 -13.91 48.91
N GLN A 18 -38.26 -12.64 49.30
CA GLN A 18 -39.47 -12.14 49.96
C GLN A 18 -40.60 -11.84 48.96
N CYS A 19 -41.83 -12.15 49.42
CA CYS A 19 -43.16 -11.69 48.98
C CYS A 19 -43.77 -12.19 47.65
N ASN A 20 -44.75 -13.12 47.72
CA ASN A 20 -46.19 -12.78 47.80
C ASN A 20 -47.04 -13.99 48.23
N ALA A 21 -48.23 -13.74 48.78
CA ALA A 21 -49.01 -14.64 49.62
C ALA A 21 -49.74 -15.80 48.90
N GLN A 22 -49.25 -17.02 49.11
CA GLN A 22 -50.03 -18.26 49.21
C GLN A 22 -49.31 -19.12 50.26
N ALA A 23 -50.02 -19.72 51.23
CA ALA A 23 -49.39 -20.41 52.37
C ALA A 23 -48.44 -21.52 51.89
N ALA A 24 -47.13 -21.23 51.88
CA ALA A 24 -46.12 -22.17 51.42
C ALA A 24 -46.08 -23.38 52.38
N PRO A 25 -46.00 -24.62 51.88
CA PRO A 25 -45.91 -25.80 52.74
C PRO A 25 -44.64 -25.71 53.59
N THR A 26 -44.78 -25.80 54.92
CA THR A 26 -43.66 -25.66 55.86
C THR A 26 -43.13 -27.01 56.31
N LEU A 27 -41.81 -27.14 56.38
CA LEU A 27 -41.15 -28.28 57.00
C LEU A 27 -41.35 -28.22 58.52
N SER A 28 -41.51 -29.37 59.17
CA SER A 28 -41.48 -29.40 60.64
C SER A 28 -40.08 -29.00 61.13
N GLU A 29 -40.00 -28.33 62.30
CA GLU A 29 -38.73 -27.91 62.89
C GLU A 29 -37.74 -29.07 63.02
N ARG A 30 -38.24 -30.25 63.40
CA ARG A 30 -37.43 -31.48 63.48
C ARG A 30 -36.88 -31.89 62.12
N THR A 31 -37.71 -31.91 61.07
CA THR A 31 -37.29 -32.25 59.70
C THR A 31 -36.26 -31.25 59.19
N PHE A 32 -36.48 -29.96 59.42
CA PHE A 32 -35.57 -28.89 59.01
C PHE A 32 -34.19 -29.00 59.67
N LYS A 33 -34.14 -29.26 60.99
CA LYS A 33 -32.87 -29.45 61.72
C LYS A 33 -32.05 -30.63 61.19
N HIS A 34 -32.71 -31.76 60.90
CA HIS A 34 -32.02 -32.95 60.39
C HIS A 34 -31.57 -32.76 58.93
N LEU A 35 -32.40 -32.11 58.09
CA LEU A 35 -31.99 -31.73 56.73
C LEU A 35 -30.78 -30.79 56.74
N SER A 36 -30.78 -29.78 57.60
CA SER A 36 -29.66 -28.84 57.74
C SER A 36 -28.39 -29.55 58.21
N LYS A 37 -28.51 -30.49 59.16
CA LYS A 37 -27.39 -31.32 59.60
C LYS A 37 -26.82 -32.17 58.45
N ALA A 38 -27.69 -32.84 57.68
CA ALA A 38 -27.26 -33.63 56.53
C ALA A 38 -26.57 -32.76 55.45
N GLN A 39 -27.08 -31.56 55.19
CA GLN A 39 -26.45 -30.61 54.26
C GLN A 39 -25.09 -30.10 54.77
N GLY A 40 -24.93 -29.90 56.08
CA GLY A 40 -23.64 -29.56 56.70
C GLY A 40 -22.60 -30.66 56.47
N LEU A 41 -22.97 -31.92 56.76
CA LEU A 41 -22.12 -33.09 56.51
C LEU A 41 -21.77 -33.26 55.02
N MET A 42 -22.73 -33.00 54.11
CA MET A 42 -22.44 -32.97 52.67
C MET A 42 -21.43 -31.89 52.27
N GLY A 43 -21.38 -30.76 52.99
CA GLY A 43 -20.40 -29.70 52.77
C GLY A 43 -19.00 -30.02 53.33
N GLU A 44 -18.92 -30.98 54.25
CA GLU A 44 -17.69 -31.51 54.86
C GLU A 44 -17.23 -32.82 54.16
N ASP A 45 -17.85 -33.18 53.03
CA ASP A 45 -17.65 -34.43 52.27
C ASP A 45 -17.98 -35.73 53.07
N GLU A 46 -18.70 -35.62 54.19
CA GLU A 46 -19.15 -36.75 55.03
C GLU A 46 -20.45 -37.39 54.49
N PHE A 47 -20.38 -37.94 53.27
CA PHE A 47 -21.55 -38.39 52.52
C PHE A 47 -22.29 -39.60 53.12
N GLU A 48 -21.60 -40.49 53.83
CA GLU A 48 -22.21 -41.69 54.42
C GLU A 48 -23.13 -41.32 55.61
N GLU A 49 -22.65 -40.45 56.49
CA GLU A 49 -23.41 -39.96 57.65
C GLU A 49 -24.59 -39.09 57.22
N ALA A 50 -24.39 -38.25 56.20
CA ALA A 50 -25.46 -37.48 55.57
C ALA A 50 -26.53 -38.38 54.94
N GLU A 51 -26.14 -39.48 54.27
CA GLU A 51 -27.07 -40.43 53.65
C GLU A 51 -27.90 -41.15 54.71
N GLU A 52 -27.32 -41.57 55.83
CA GLU A 52 -28.05 -42.22 56.91
C GLU A 52 -29.17 -41.32 57.47
N ILE A 53 -28.85 -40.04 57.72
CA ILE A 53 -29.82 -39.05 58.18
C ILE A 53 -30.94 -38.86 57.15
N LEU A 54 -30.59 -38.74 55.86
CA LEU A 54 -31.56 -38.52 54.80
C LEU A 54 -32.44 -39.74 54.53
N LEU A 55 -31.92 -40.97 54.60
CA LEU A 55 -32.71 -42.21 54.47
C LEU A 55 -33.66 -42.39 55.66
N SER A 56 -33.23 -42.01 56.87
CA SER A 56 -34.14 -41.98 58.03
C SER A 56 -35.27 -40.97 57.85
N LEU A 57 -34.95 -39.79 57.29
CA LEU A 57 -35.94 -38.76 57.00
C LEU A 57 -36.89 -39.16 55.87
N ASP A 58 -36.41 -39.89 54.86
CA ASP A 58 -37.23 -40.36 53.74
C ASP A 58 -38.35 -41.27 54.25
N LYS A 59 -38.01 -42.25 55.10
CA LYS A 59 -39.00 -43.12 55.78
C LYS A 59 -39.97 -42.31 56.64
N ALA A 60 -39.47 -41.37 57.44
CA ALA A 60 -40.28 -40.57 58.34
C ALA A 60 -41.22 -39.58 57.62
N THR A 61 -40.91 -39.25 56.36
CA THR A 61 -41.67 -38.29 55.55
C THR A 61 -42.51 -38.93 54.47
N ALA A 62 -42.47 -40.25 54.26
CA ALA A 62 -43.15 -40.96 53.18
C ALA A 62 -44.66 -40.63 53.01
N GLY A 63 -45.37 -40.32 54.11
CA GLY A 63 -46.78 -39.90 54.08
C GLY A 63 -47.03 -38.40 53.85
N ARG A 64 -45.98 -37.58 53.69
CA ARG A 64 -46.04 -36.12 53.57
C ARG A 64 -45.36 -35.68 52.28
N ALA A 65 -46.17 -35.36 51.27
CA ALA A 65 -45.71 -35.18 49.90
C ALA A 65 -44.66 -34.07 49.72
N TYR A 66 -44.78 -32.92 50.40
CA TYR A 66 -43.78 -31.83 50.31
C TYR A 66 -42.47 -32.14 51.06
N PRO A 67 -42.48 -32.50 52.37
CA PRO A 67 -41.26 -32.90 53.08
C PRO A 67 -40.50 -34.05 52.40
N ASN A 68 -41.20 -35.05 51.88
CA ASN A 68 -40.54 -36.16 51.18
C ASN A 68 -39.86 -35.70 49.90
N ALA A 69 -40.50 -34.81 49.11
CA ALA A 69 -39.89 -34.26 47.91
C ALA A 69 -38.59 -33.48 48.20
N VAL A 70 -38.53 -32.74 49.31
CA VAL A 70 -37.31 -32.03 49.75
C VAL A 70 -36.22 -33.01 50.19
N VAL A 71 -36.57 -34.11 50.84
CA VAL A 71 -35.61 -35.18 51.21
C VAL A 71 -35.07 -35.86 49.95
N GLN A 72 -35.92 -36.21 48.99
CA GLN A 72 -35.52 -36.81 47.71
C GLN A 72 -34.64 -35.86 46.89
N GLN A 73 -34.95 -34.56 46.87
CA GLN A 73 -34.08 -33.54 46.28
C GLN A 73 -32.68 -33.57 46.91
N THR A 74 -32.60 -33.60 48.24
CA THR A 74 -31.33 -33.57 48.99
C THR A 74 -30.53 -34.86 48.78
N LEU A 75 -31.19 -36.02 48.78
CA LEU A 75 -30.58 -37.31 48.41
C LEU A 75 -30.00 -37.27 46.99
N GLY A 76 -30.72 -36.69 46.03
CA GLY A 76 -30.24 -36.55 44.67
C GLY A 76 -28.94 -35.73 44.59
N TYR A 77 -28.85 -34.61 45.32
CA TYR A 77 -27.64 -33.80 45.40
C TYR A 77 -26.48 -34.56 46.06
N LEU A 78 -26.74 -35.24 47.18
CA LEU A 78 -25.75 -36.08 47.86
C LEU A 78 -25.19 -37.16 46.93
N TYR A 79 -26.07 -37.87 46.22
CA TYR A 79 -25.65 -38.91 45.29
C TYR A 79 -24.87 -38.34 44.11
N SER A 80 -25.25 -37.16 43.61
CA SER A 80 -24.51 -36.47 42.56
C SER A 80 -23.10 -36.06 43.02
N MET A 81 -22.97 -35.53 44.23
CA MET A 81 -21.67 -35.12 44.82
C MET A 81 -20.76 -36.32 45.12
N SER A 82 -21.33 -37.43 45.59
CA SER A 82 -20.60 -38.68 45.86
C SER A 82 -20.33 -39.54 44.61
N GLY A 83 -20.61 -39.04 43.40
CA GLY A 83 -20.37 -39.74 42.13
C GLY A 83 -21.31 -40.92 41.86
N ARG A 84 -22.38 -41.09 42.63
CA ARG A 84 -23.37 -42.18 42.53
C ARG A 84 -24.54 -41.77 41.64
N TYR A 85 -24.26 -41.55 40.35
CA TYR A 85 -25.18 -40.90 39.42
C TYR A 85 -26.49 -41.65 39.17
N ASP A 86 -26.52 -42.99 39.19
CA ASP A 86 -27.77 -43.74 39.02
C ASP A 86 -28.75 -43.49 40.17
N LYS A 87 -28.24 -43.49 41.42
CA LYS A 87 -29.04 -43.12 42.59
C LYS A 87 -29.48 -41.66 42.52
N ALA A 88 -28.61 -40.76 42.04
CA ALA A 88 -28.95 -39.36 41.84
C ALA A 88 -30.10 -39.18 40.83
N LYS A 89 -30.05 -39.89 39.69
CA LYS A 89 -31.11 -39.89 38.68
C LYS A 89 -32.45 -40.32 39.29
N SER A 90 -32.47 -41.42 40.06
CA SER A 90 -33.68 -41.90 40.73
C SER A 90 -34.25 -40.89 41.74
N SER A 91 -33.41 -40.33 42.61
CA SER A 91 -33.85 -39.38 43.63
C SER A 91 -34.30 -38.03 43.05
N PHE A 92 -33.61 -37.51 42.03
CA PHE A 92 -34.07 -36.32 41.30
C PHE A 92 -35.40 -36.56 40.58
N ALA A 93 -35.57 -37.70 39.91
CA ALA A 93 -36.83 -38.05 39.26
C ALA A 93 -37.98 -38.18 40.26
N ALA A 94 -37.75 -38.82 41.42
CA ALA A 94 -38.74 -38.94 42.49
C ALA A 94 -39.17 -37.58 43.02
N ALA A 95 -38.20 -36.67 43.24
CA ALA A 95 -38.48 -35.31 43.70
C ALA A 95 -39.31 -34.50 42.68
N ILE A 96 -38.95 -34.56 41.38
CA ILE A 96 -39.68 -33.88 40.29
C ILE A 96 -41.10 -34.45 40.15
N ASN A 97 -41.24 -35.78 40.11
CA ASN A 97 -42.52 -36.46 39.89
C ASN A 97 -43.52 -36.28 41.04
N SER A 98 -43.07 -35.86 42.22
CA SER A 98 -43.96 -35.51 43.33
C SER A 98 -44.91 -34.35 43.00
N GLY A 99 -44.49 -33.44 42.11
CA GLY A 99 -45.22 -32.21 41.79
C GLY A 99 -45.43 -31.27 42.98
N LYS A 100 -44.68 -31.45 44.08
CA LYS A 100 -44.85 -30.66 45.31
C LYS A 100 -43.78 -29.62 45.57
N LEU A 101 -42.64 -29.68 44.89
CA LEU A 101 -41.60 -28.68 45.03
C LEU A 101 -42.03 -27.34 44.40
N PRO A 102 -41.51 -26.21 44.90
CA PRO A 102 -41.68 -24.92 44.23
C PRO A 102 -41.04 -24.95 42.83
N ILE A 103 -41.41 -24.00 41.98
CA ILE A 103 -40.98 -23.96 40.58
C ILE A 103 -39.43 -23.92 40.48
N GLU A 104 -38.78 -23.01 41.20
CA GLU A 104 -37.31 -22.83 41.15
C GLU A 104 -36.49 -24.10 41.47
N PRO A 105 -36.71 -24.80 42.61
CA PRO A 105 -36.09 -26.10 42.87
C PRO A 105 -36.41 -27.14 41.80
N THR A 106 -37.66 -27.20 41.33
CA THR A 106 -38.07 -28.15 40.29
C THR A 106 -37.28 -27.92 38.99
N GLN A 107 -37.08 -26.66 38.61
CA GLN A 107 -36.30 -26.28 37.45
C GLN A 107 -34.83 -26.66 37.58
N SER A 108 -34.23 -26.40 38.73
CA SER A 108 -32.84 -26.81 39.02
C SER A 108 -32.67 -28.33 38.90
N LEU A 109 -33.63 -29.10 39.42
CA LEU A 109 -33.60 -30.56 39.34
C LEU A 109 -33.77 -31.08 37.91
N ARG A 110 -34.68 -30.51 37.12
CA ARG A 110 -34.85 -30.87 35.70
C ARG A 110 -33.57 -30.66 34.90
N ALA A 111 -32.90 -29.51 35.09
CA ALA A 111 -31.64 -29.21 34.41
C ALA A 111 -30.52 -30.19 34.82
N ASN A 112 -30.38 -30.48 36.12
CA ASN A 112 -29.37 -31.42 36.62
C ASN A 112 -29.62 -32.85 36.15
N LEU A 113 -30.87 -33.32 36.22
CA LEU A 113 -31.25 -34.63 35.73
C LEU A 113 -31.03 -34.77 34.22
N ALA A 114 -31.36 -33.74 33.44
CA ALA A 114 -31.10 -33.71 32.01
C ALA A 114 -29.59 -33.79 31.68
N ARG A 115 -28.73 -33.10 32.44
CA ARG A 115 -27.27 -33.21 32.29
C ARG A 115 -26.77 -34.63 32.54
N LEU A 116 -27.28 -35.30 33.58
CA LEU A 116 -26.92 -36.69 33.88
C LEU A 116 -27.33 -37.63 32.73
N TYR A 117 -28.55 -37.51 32.23
CA TYR A 117 -29.02 -38.31 31.08
C TYR A 117 -28.18 -38.06 29.82
N ILE A 118 -27.84 -36.81 29.51
CA ILE A 118 -26.98 -36.47 28.36
C ILE A 118 -25.56 -37.05 28.52
N ALA A 119 -25.02 -37.05 29.74
CA ALA A 119 -23.70 -37.57 30.04
C ALA A 119 -23.60 -39.10 29.90
N ASP A 120 -24.69 -39.83 30.21
CA ASP A 120 -24.79 -41.29 30.05
C ASP A 120 -25.28 -41.70 28.65
N ALA A 121 -25.36 -40.77 27.70
CA ALA A 121 -25.90 -40.99 26.35
C ALA A 121 -27.37 -41.49 26.32
N GLU A 122 -28.12 -41.23 27.39
CA GLU A 122 -29.54 -41.52 27.58
C GLU A 122 -30.42 -40.31 27.17
N THR A 123 -30.01 -39.61 26.12
CA THR A 123 -30.50 -38.26 25.75
C THR A 123 -31.99 -38.19 25.42
N GLN A 124 -32.61 -39.31 25.05
CA GLN A 124 -34.06 -39.43 24.89
C GLN A 124 -34.84 -39.07 26.18
N HIS A 125 -34.26 -39.33 27.35
CA HIS A 125 -34.87 -39.01 28.64
C HIS A 125 -34.64 -37.54 29.06
N ALA A 126 -33.62 -36.88 28.50
CA ALA A 126 -33.32 -35.48 28.77
C ALA A 126 -34.27 -34.49 28.06
N LEU A 127 -34.70 -34.81 26.82
CA LEU A 127 -35.53 -33.88 26.03
C LEU A 127 -36.85 -33.49 26.70
N PRO A 128 -37.66 -34.40 27.26
CA PRO A 128 -38.91 -34.02 27.95
C PRO A 128 -38.65 -33.15 29.18
N LEU A 129 -37.55 -33.39 29.90
CA LEU A 129 -37.16 -32.60 31.07
C LEU A 129 -36.78 -31.18 30.68
N LEU A 130 -36.02 -31.01 29.60
CA LEU A 130 -35.62 -29.70 29.09
C LEU A 130 -36.82 -28.96 28.46
N ALA A 131 -37.70 -29.65 27.73
CA ALA A 131 -38.93 -29.05 27.21
C ALA A 131 -39.80 -28.51 28.35
N ALA A 132 -40.06 -29.32 29.38
CA ALA A 132 -40.78 -28.88 30.58
C ALA A 132 -40.05 -27.75 31.31
N TRP A 133 -38.72 -27.76 31.31
CA TRP A 133 -37.92 -26.68 31.89
C TRP A 133 -38.20 -25.35 31.20
N PHE A 134 -38.13 -25.32 29.86
CA PHE A 134 -38.40 -24.12 29.06
C PHE A 134 -39.86 -23.65 29.14
N THR A 135 -40.83 -24.57 29.27
CA THR A 135 -42.25 -24.22 29.40
C THR A 135 -42.57 -23.55 30.73
N ASP A 136 -42.00 -24.06 31.83
CA ASP A 136 -42.34 -23.59 33.18
C ASP A 136 -41.38 -22.50 33.69
N HIS A 137 -40.46 -21.99 32.88
CA HIS A 137 -39.47 -20.97 33.29
C HIS A 137 -40.07 -19.57 33.19
N GLU A 138 -39.99 -18.80 34.28
CA GLU A 138 -40.39 -17.39 34.30
C GLU A 138 -39.19 -16.50 33.93
N GLY A 139 -39.34 -15.70 32.87
CA GLY A 139 -38.28 -14.84 32.35
C GLY A 139 -37.57 -15.42 31.13
N GLU A 140 -36.51 -14.74 30.66
CA GLU A 140 -35.74 -15.17 29.49
C GLU A 140 -34.70 -16.24 29.89
N PRO A 141 -34.77 -17.47 29.34
CA PRO A 141 -33.78 -18.51 29.62
C PRO A 141 -32.35 -18.05 29.33
N ASN A 142 -31.42 -18.41 30.22
CA ASN A 142 -30.01 -18.08 29.99
C ASN A 142 -29.40 -18.92 28.85
N ALA A 143 -28.28 -18.44 28.31
CA ALA A 143 -27.61 -19.05 27.16
C ALA A 143 -27.14 -20.50 27.41
N ASP A 144 -26.68 -20.82 28.62
CA ASP A 144 -26.21 -22.18 28.95
C ASP A 144 -27.35 -23.21 28.89
N MET A 145 -28.58 -22.81 29.21
CA MET A 145 -29.76 -23.70 29.09
C MET A 145 -30.14 -23.95 27.63
N HIS A 146 -30.04 -22.94 26.77
CA HIS A 146 -30.18 -23.13 25.33
C HIS A 146 -29.10 -24.08 24.78
N VAL A 147 -27.86 -23.97 25.22
CA VAL A 147 -26.77 -24.89 24.81
C VAL A 147 -27.03 -26.31 25.29
N LEU A 148 -27.49 -26.51 26.52
CA LEU A 148 -27.83 -27.83 27.05
C LEU A 148 -28.92 -28.49 26.21
N TYR A 149 -29.95 -27.73 25.85
CA TYR A 149 -31.05 -28.22 25.01
C TYR A 149 -30.64 -28.48 23.56
N GLY A 150 -29.85 -27.57 22.98
CA GLY A 150 -29.26 -27.76 21.66
C GLY A 150 -28.36 -28.98 21.60
N SER A 151 -27.57 -29.25 22.65
CA SER A 151 -26.68 -30.40 22.73
C SER A 151 -27.46 -31.72 22.80
N ALA A 152 -28.60 -31.74 23.50
CA ALA A 152 -29.49 -32.90 23.52
C ALA A 152 -30.05 -33.21 22.11
N PHE A 153 -30.47 -32.19 21.37
CA PHE A 153 -30.89 -32.36 19.98
C PHE A 153 -29.74 -32.83 19.08
N ALA A 154 -28.54 -32.28 19.24
CA ALA A 154 -27.37 -32.63 18.44
C ALA A 154 -26.97 -34.11 18.61
N GLN A 155 -26.97 -34.65 19.83
CA GLN A 155 -26.66 -36.07 20.07
C GLN A 155 -27.67 -37.04 19.43
N LEU A 156 -28.90 -36.57 19.19
CA LEU A 156 -29.95 -37.33 18.51
C LEU A 156 -29.96 -37.06 16.99
N ASN A 157 -28.92 -36.40 16.45
CA ASN A 157 -28.82 -35.97 15.05
C ASN A 157 -29.96 -35.04 14.58
N ARG A 158 -30.64 -34.36 15.52
CA ARG A 158 -31.70 -33.38 15.24
C ARG A 158 -31.11 -31.99 15.04
N TYR A 159 -30.31 -31.85 13.99
CA TYR A 159 -29.51 -30.65 13.76
C TYR A 159 -30.30 -29.35 13.57
N PRO A 160 -31.46 -29.30 12.89
CA PRO A 160 -32.23 -28.06 12.78
C PRO A 160 -32.66 -27.48 14.15
N GLU A 161 -33.15 -28.34 15.05
CA GLU A 161 -33.53 -27.95 16.40
C GLU A 161 -32.29 -27.58 17.24
N ALA A 162 -31.21 -28.33 17.11
CA ALA A 162 -29.95 -28.03 17.77
C ALA A 162 -29.42 -26.64 17.38
N ILE A 163 -29.33 -26.36 16.07
CA ILE A 163 -28.88 -25.07 15.53
C ILE A 163 -29.72 -23.92 16.08
N THR A 164 -31.05 -24.07 16.09
CA THR A 164 -31.96 -23.04 16.62
C THR A 164 -31.63 -22.68 18.06
N GLN A 165 -31.37 -23.69 18.89
CA GLN A 165 -31.00 -23.46 20.29
C GLN A 165 -29.61 -22.82 20.44
N PHE A 166 -28.62 -23.29 19.68
CA PHE A 166 -27.27 -22.71 19.72
C PHE A 166 -27.20 -21.27 19.18
N GLU A 167 -27.93 -20.94 18.10
CA GLU A 167 -28.03 -19.57 17.60
C GLU A 167 -28.67 -18.64 18.64
N ARG A 168 -29.71 -19.13 19.32
CA ARG A 168 -30.35 -18.37 20.41
C ARG A 168 -29.37 -18.14 21.56
N ALA A 169 -28.65 -19.16 21.99
CA ALA A 169 -27.62 -19.05 23.03
C ALA A 169 -26.54 -18.00 22.69
N VAL A 170 -26.03 -18.01 21.45
CA VAL A 170 -25.05 -17.03 20.98
C VAL A 170 -25.64 -15.62 20.96
N SER A 171 -26.91 -15.46 20.59
CA SER A 171 -27.55 -14.14 20.48
C SER A 171 -27.78 -13.44 21.82
N ILE A 172 -28.00 -14.20 22.90
CA ILE A 172 -28.34 -13.64 24.22
C ILE A 172 -27.16 -13.62 25.19
N ALA A 173 -26.07 -14.33 24.90
CA ALA A 173 -24.90 -14.35 25.77
C ALA A 173 -24.08 -13.05 25.64
N PRO A 174 -23.78 -12.35 26.75
CA PRO A 174 -22.91 -11.17 26.71
C PRO A 174 -21.49 -11.49 26.20
N LYS A 175 -21.01 -12.71 26.45
CA LYS A 175 -19.73 -13.22 25.98
C LYS A 175 -19.88 -14.69 25.57
N PRO A 176 -20.29 -14.97 24.32
CA PRO A 176 -20.49 -16.35 23.87
C PRO A 176 -19.19 -17.16 23.90
N LYS A 177 -19.28 -18.46 24.25
CA LYS A 177 -18.11 -19.34 24.40
C LYS A 177 -17.65 -19.87 23.03
N ALA A 178 -16.33 -20.02 22.84
CA ALA A 178 -15.72 -20.50 21.59
C ALA A 178 -16.27 -21.87 21.14
N ASP A 179 -16.48 -22.79 22.08
CA ASP A 179 -17.03 -24.13 21.79
C ASP A 179 -18.40 -24.09 21.12
N TRP A 180 -19.23 -23.06 21.40
CA TRP A 180 -20.56 -22.94 20.80
C TRP A 180 -20.48 -22.65 19.31
N PHE A 181 -19.57 -21.74 18.90
CA PHE A 181 -19.32 -21.45 17.49
C PHE A 181 -18.69 -22.66 16.79
N ARG A 182 -17.82 -23.41 17.46
CA ARG A 182 -17.22 -24.63 16.91
C ARG A 182 -18.28 -25.69 16.60
N ILE A 183 -19.24 -25.90 17.51
CA ILE A 183 -20.36 -26.84 17.32
C ILE A 183 -21.30 -26.35 16.21
N LEU A 184 -21.67 -25.06 16.21
CA LEU A 184 -22.47 -24.46 15.13
C LEU A 184 -21.82 -24.60 13.76
N ALA A 185 -20.52 -24.32 13.65
CA ALA A 185 -19.77 -24.47 12.41
C ALA A 185 -19.80 -25.92 11.91
N ALA A 186 -19.61 -26.90 12.81
CA ALA A 186 -19.67 -28.31 12.46
C ALA A 186 -21.06 -28.74 11.98
N MET A 187 -22.13 -28.35 12.69
CA MET A 187 -23.51 -28.67 12.28
C MET A 187 -23.88 -28.04 10.94
N TYR A 188 -23.46 -26.79 10.69
CA TYR A 188 -23.68 -26.15 9.39
C TYR A 188 -22.87 -26.78 8.26
N ALA A 189 -21.63 -27.20 8.53
CA ALA A 189 -20.80 -27.89 7.55
C ALA A 189 -21.38 -29.27 7.17
N ASP A 190 -21.93 -30.02 8.13
CA ASP A 190 -22.62 -31.30 7.87
C ASP A 190 -23.85 -31.11 6.96
N GLN A 191 -24.60 -30.04 7.18
CA GLN A 191 -25.71 -29.62 6.31
C GLN A 191 -25.25 -29.03 4.96
N LYS A 192 -23.95 -29.02 4.66
CA LYS A 192 -23.33 -28.39 3.48
C LYS A 192 -23.63 -26.90 3.35
N ASN A 193 -24.00 -26.24 4.45
CA ASN A 193 -24.19 -24.81 4.51
C ASN A 193 -22.86 -24.12 4.84
N TYR A 194 -21.94 -24.15 3.87
CA TYR A 194 -20.57 -23.69 4.06
C TYR A 194 -20.48 -22.20 4.38
N ALA A 195 -21.40 -21.37 3.84
CA ALA A 195 -21.47 -19.95 4.15
C ALA A 195 -21.75 -19.69 5.65
N LYS A 196 -22.74 -20.39 6.25
CA LYS A 196 -23.01 -20.26 7.69
C LYS A 196 -21.93 -20.93 8.54
N ALA A 197 -21.34 -22.02 8.08
CA ALA A 197 -20.20 -22.64 8.76
C ALA A 197 -19.00 -21.67 8.83
N ALA A 198 -18.67 -21.01 7.71
CA ALA A 198 -17.62 -20.00 7.64
C ALA A 198 -17.90 -18.82 8.59
N LYS A 199 -19.12 -18.28 8.62
CA LYS A 199 -19.50 -17.20 9.56
C LYS A 199 -19.26 -17.55 11.03
N ASN A 200 -19.52 -18.79 11.42
CA ASN A 200 -19.25 -19.23 12.79
C ASN A 200 -17.74 -19.42 13.04
N LEU A 201 -16.98 -19.88 12.04
CA LEU A 201 -15.52 -19.98 12.13
C LEU A 201 -14.84 -18.60 12.13
N GLU A 202 -15.40 -17.59 11.47
CA GLU A 202 -14.96 -16.19 11.56
C GLU A 202 -15.06 -15.68 13.02
N ALA A 203 -16.19 -15.92 13.68
CA ALA A 203 -16.35 -15.59 15.10
C ALA A 203 -15.35 -16.38 15.97
N LEU A 204 -15.10 -17.65 15.63
CA LEU A 204 -14.15 -18.49 16.36
C LEU A 204 -12.70 -18.00 16.24
N VAL A 205 -12.24 -17.57 15.06
CA VAL A 205 -10.87 -17.04 14.90
C VAL A 205 -10.69 -15.66 15.56
N VAL A 206 -11.77 -14.92 15.83
CA VAL A 206 -11.71 -13.70 16.65
C VAL A 206 -11.53 -14.04 18.13
N LEU A 207 -12.22 -15.08 18.61
CA LEU A 207 -12.15 -15.51 20.02
C LEU A 207 -10.87 -16.28 20.33
N GLU A 208 -10.39 -17.11 19.41
CA GLU A 208 -9.19 -17.93 19.52
C GLU A 208 -8.21 -17.60 18.37
N PRO A 209 -7.62 -16.40 18.35
CA PRO A 209 -6.82 -15.93 17.22
C PRO A 209 -5.57 -16.75 16.96
N ASP A 210 -5.09 -17.53 17.94
CA ASP A 210 -3.88 -18.34 17.84
C ASP A 210 -4.17 -19.83 17.57
N ASN A 211 -5.46 -20.20 17.41
CA ASN A 211 -5.86 -21.55 17.06
C ASN A 211 -5.72 -21.82 15.55
N LYS A 212 -4.56 -22.32 15.15
CA LYS A 212 -4.24 -22.73 13.76
C LYS A 212 -5.33 -23.56 13.08
N GLN A 213 -5.98 -24.46 13.81
CA GLN A 213 -6.97 -25.37 13.22
C GLN A 213 -8.22 -24.61 12.77
N SER A 214 -8.66 -23.60 13.53
CA SER A 214 -9.80 -22.75 13.19
C SER A 214 -9.56 -21.98 11.88
N TRP A 215 -8.35 -21.44 11.68
CA TRP A 215 -7.97 -20.76 10.44
C TRP A 215 -7.98 -21.69 9.23
N LYS A 216 -7.47 -22.92 9.38
CA LYS A 216 -7.49 -23.93 8.31
C LYS A 216 -8.91 -24.37 7.97
N GLN A 217 -9.75 -24.58 8.97
CA GLN A 217 -11.16 -24.92 8.78
C GLN A 217 -11.91 -23.78 8.09
N LEU A 218 -11.67 -22.52 8.47
CA LEU A 218 -12.30 -21.37 7.83
C LEU A 218 -11.93 -21.26 6.36
N SER A 219 -10.63 -21.39 6.04
CA SER A 219 -10.17 -21.45 4.65
C SER A 219 -10.84 -22.59 3.88
N GLY A 220 -10.92 -23.78 4.48
CA GLY A 220 -11.62 -24.94 3.90
C GLY A 220 -13.11 -24.69 3.65
N MET A 221 -13.82 -24.02 4.57
CA MET A 221 -15.23 -23.67 4.37
C MET A 221 -15.42 -22.67 3.23
N TYR A 222 -14.54 -21.67 3.11
CA TYR A 222 -14.59 -20.77 1.96
C TYR A 222 -14.28 -21.47 0.63
N MET A 223 -13.35 -22.43 0.60
CA MET A 223 -13.12 -23.23 -0.61
C MET A 223 -14.35 -24.06 -0.99
N ALA A 224 -15.01 -24.70 -0.01
CA ALA A 224 -16.23 -25.46 -0.24
C ALA A 224 -17.40 -24.58 -0.74
N ASP A 225 -17.41 -23.31 -0.34
CA ASP A 225 -18.37 -22.28 -0.79
C ASP A 225 -17.95 -21.56 -2.09
N GLN A 226 -16.91 -22.06 -2.80
CA GLN A 226 -16.35 -21.46 -4.03
C GLN A 226 -15.84 -20.01 -3.87
N LYS A 227 -15.49 -19.63 -2.64
CA LYS A 227 -14.94 -18.33 -2.24
C LYS A 227 -13.42 -18.39 -2.14
N ASP A 228 -12.78 -18.77 -3.23
CA ASP A 228 -11.35 -19.07 -3.23
C ASP A 228 -10.47 -17.88 -2.81
N THR A 229 -10.87 -16.65 -3.13
CA THR A 229 -10.12 -15.44 -2.73
C THR A 229 -10.13 -15.27 -1.22
N GLN A 230 -11.30 -15.43 -0.58
CA GLN A 230 -11.40 -15.40 0.88
C GLN A 230 -10.66 -16.59 1.52
N ALA A 231 -10.74 -17.77 0.92
CA ALA A 231 -9.99 -18.93 1.38
C ALA A 231 -8.48 -18.68 1.37
N LEU A 232 -7.96 -18.06 0.30
CA LEU A 232 -6.56 -17.70 0.18
C LEU A 232 -6.20 -16.61 1.20
N ASP A 233 -7.01 -15.56 1.36
CA ASP A 233 -6.76 -14.47 2.33
C ASP A 233 -6.63 -15.01 3.77
N VAL A 234 -7.51 -15.94 4.17
CA VAL A 234 -7.46 -16.59 5.49
C VAL A 234 -6.18 -17.40 5.68
N LEU A 235 -5.83 -18.25 4.70
CA LEU A 235 -4.65 -19.12 4.81
C LEU A 235 -3.35 -18.30 4.72
N SER A 236 -3.35 -17.24 3.91
CA SER A 236 -2.28 -16.24 3.83
C SER A 236 -2.07 -15.54 5.17
N THR A 237 -3.15 -15.17 5.85
CA THR A 237 -3.08 -14.53 7.17
C THR A 237 -2.48 -15.49 8.21
N ALA A 238 -2.90 -16.75 8.20
CA ALA A 238 -2.33 -17.77 9.08
C ALA A 238 -0.82 -17.98 8.82
N PHE A 239 -0.40 -17.94 7.55
CA PHE A 239 1.02 -17.97 7.18
C PHE A 239 1.81 -16.78 7.75
N HIS A 240 1.32 -15.54 7.56
CA HIS A 240 2.00 -14.36 8.07
C HIS A 240 2.04 -14.29 9.60
N LYS A 241 1.08 -14.92 10.30
CA LYS A 241 1.11 -15.11 11.75
C LYS A 241 2.05 -16.24 12.21
N GLY A 242 2.77 -16.91 11.31
CA GLY A 242 3.68 -18.01 11.63
C GLY A 242 2.98 -19.30 12.06
N MET A 243 1.69 -19.47 11.75
CA MET A 243 0.92 -20.65 12.18
C MET A 243 1.13 -21.87 11.30
N LEU A 244 1.47 -21.67 10.02
CA LEU A 244 1.77 -22.76 9.10
C LEU A 244 3.20 -23.22 9.36
N THR A 245 3.35 -24.49 9.76
CA THR A 245 4.61 -25.00 10.35
C THR A 245 5.01 -26.36 9.80
N THR A 246 4.37 -26.82 8.73
CA THR A 246 4.71 -28.08 8.06
C THR A 246 4.94 -27.88 6.57
N ALA A 247 5.71 -28.79 5.96
CA ALA A 247 6.00 -28.76 4.52
C ALA A 247 4.71 -28.75 3.69
N ASP A 248 3.76 -29.64 4.01
CA ASP A 248 2.52 -29.78 3.27
C ASP A 248 1.67 -28.50 3.32
N GLU A 249 1.64 -27.82 4.46
CA GLU A 249 0.89 -26.57 4.61
C GLU A 249 1.47 -25.45 3.76
N MET A 250 2.79 -25.28 3.81
CA MET A 250 3.49 -24.28 3.03
C MET A 250 3.43 -24.57 1.53
N GLU A 251 3.60 -25.83 1.13
CA GLU A 251 3.53 -26.23 -0.27
C GLU A 251 2.12 -26.10 -0.85
N ASN A 252 1.08 -26.42 -0.07
CA ASN A 252 -0.30 -26.25 -0.51
C ASN A 252 -0.67 -24.77 -0.64
N LEU A 253 -0.25 -23.92 0.31
CA LEU A 253 -0.43 -22.47 0.17
C LEU A 253 0.35 -21.91 -1.03
N SER A 254 1.60 -22.34 -1.23
CA SER A 254 2.41 -21.97 -2.40
C SER A 254 1.70 -22.30 -3.72
N LYS A 255 1.13 -23.51 -3.83
CA LYS A 255 0.32 -23.91 -5.00
C LYS A 255 -0.96 -23.08 -5.11
N PHE A 256 -1.60 -22.72 -4.00
CA PHE A 256 -2.81 -21.91 -4.01
C PHE A 256 -2.52 -20.50 -4.53
N TYR A 257 -1.42 -19.87 -4.10
CA TYR A 257 -0.95 -18.60 -4.67
C TYR A 257 -0.69 -18.72 -6.17
N ALA A 258 -0.01 -19.78 -6.62
CA ALA A 258 0.25 -20.00 -8.04
C ALA A 258 -1.05 -20.20 -8.85
N TYR A 259 -2.04 -20.91 -8.30
CA TYR A 259 -3.36 -21.07 -8.90
C TYR A 259 -4.11 -19.74 -9.03
N LYS A 260 -3.90 -18.81 -8.11
CA LYS A 260 -4.44 -17.43 -8.15
C LYS A 260 -3.53 -16.45 -8.87
N GLU A 261 -2.62 -16.94 -9.71
CA GLU A 261 -1.74 -16.14 -10.55
C GLU A 261 -0.85 -15.17 -9.75
N ASP A 262 -0.50 -15.52 -8.49
CA ASP A 262 0.48 -14.82 -7.66
C ASP A 262 1.77 -15.64 -7.51
N PRO A 263 2.64 -15.65 -8.54
CA PRO A 263 3.87 -16.42 -8.52
C PRO A 263 4.89 -15.89 -7.50
N PHE A 264 4.80 -14.61 -7.10
CA PHE A 264 5.72 -14.03 -6.12
C PHE A 264 5.45 -14.58 -4.73
N ALA A 265 4.18 -14.53 -4.28
CA ALA A 265 3.78 -15.11 -3.01
C ALA A 265 3.99 -16.63 -3.00
N ALA A 266 3.70 -17.31 -4.11
CA ALA A 266 3.97 -18.74 -4.28
C ALA A 266 5.45 -19.07 -4.02
N ALA A 267 6.36 -18.28 -4.59
CA ALA A 267 7.80 -18.46 -4.40
C ALA A 267 8.26 -18.13 -2.97
N GLN A 268 7.73 -17.05 -2.37
CA GLN A 268 8.05 -16.67 -0.99
C GLN A 268 7.66 -17.77 0.01
N THR A 269 6.45 -18.30 -0.11
CA THR A 269 5.97 -19.38 0.78
C THR A 269 6.82 -20.63 0.63
N LEU A 270 7.15 -21.01 -0.61
CA LEU A 270 7.99 -22.18 -0.86
C LEU A 270 9.41 -21.99 -0.31
N ARG A 271 9.97 -20.78 -0.47
CA ARG A 271 11.28 -20.42 0.08
C ARG A 271 11.27 -20.44 1.60
N ALA A 272 10.25 -19.86 2.23
CA ALA A 272 10.08 -19.87 3.69
C ALA A 272 9.96 -21.30 4.23
N SER A 273 9.28 -22.20 3.52
CA SER A 273 9.24 -23.63 3.87
C SER A 273 10.63 -24.25 3.95
N MET A 274 11.49 -23.92 2.99
CA MET A 274 12.86 -24.44 2.91
C MET A 274 13.77 -23.81 3.96
N ASP A 275 13.72 -22.48 4.12
CA ASP A 275 14.59 -21.74 5.04
C ASP A 275 14.30 -22.09 6.51
N ASN A 276 13.04 -22.36 6.86
CA ASN A 276 12.65 -22.82 8.20
C ASN A 276 12.83 -24.33 8.41
N GLY A 277 13.39 -25.05 7.44
CA GLY A 277 13.64 -26.48 7.53
C GLY A 277 12.39 -27.37 7.48
N PHE A 278 11.23 -26.82 7.11
CA PHE A 278 10.00 -27.61 6.96
C PHE A 278 10.09 -28.52 5.72
N SER A 279 10.47 -27.97 4.57
CA SER A 279 10.70 -28.73 3.33
C SER A 279 12.18 -29.02 3.12
N LYS A 280 12.55 -30.29 2.93
CA LYS A 280 13.93 -30.66 2.58
C LYS A 280 14.27 -30.16 1.16
N PRO A 281 15.41 -29.48 0.96
CA PRO A 281 15.84 -29.05 -0.37
C PRO A 281 15.91 -30.21 -1.36
N SER A 282 15.36 -30.00 -2.56
CA SER A 282 15.36 -31.01 -3.63
C SER A 282 15.33 -30.34 -5.00
N TYR A 283 15.75 -31.08 -6.02
CA TYR A 283 15.63 -30.68 -7.43
C TYR A 283 14.23 -30.13 -7.76
N LYS A 284 13.17 -30.86 -7.40
CA LYS A 284 11.77 -30.48 -7.72
C LYS A 284 11.38 -29.14 -7.09
N LEU A 285 11.82 -28.89 -5.86
CA LEU A 285 11.51 -27.65 -5.14
C LEU A 285 12.28 -26.46 -5.70
N TYR A 286 13.59 -26.58 -5.90
CA TYR A 286 14.38 -25.51 -6.49
C TYR A 286 13.94 -25.20 -7.92
N ARG A 287 13.56 -26.21 -8.70
CA ARG A 287 13.04 -26.02 -10.05
C ARG A 287 11.71 -25.25 -10.05
N ARG A 288 10.77 -25.63 -9.16
CA ARG A 288 9.50 -24.93 -8.99
C ARG A 288 9.71 -23.51 -8.46
N LEU A 289 10.59 -23.34 -7.48
CA LEU A 289 10.94 -22.04 -6.91
C LEU A 289 11.52 -21.10 -7.98
N GLY A 290 12.44 -21.61 -8.81
CA GLY A 290 12.99 -20.85 -9.92
C GLY A 290 11.93 -20.47 -10.95
N ASN A 291 10.99 -21.37 -11.28
CA ASN A 291 9.88 -21.07 -12.17
C ASN A 291 8.95 -19.98 -11.61
N PHE A 292 8.61 -20.05 -10.33
CA PHE A 292 7.79 -19.03 -9.68
C PHE A 292 8.52 -17.68 -9.63
N TRP A 293 9.83 -17.66 -9.30
CA TRP A 293 10.61 -16.42 -9.40
C TRP A 293 10.68 -15.88 -10.83
N LEU A 294 10.85 -16.74 -11.83
CA LEU A 294 10.86 -16.32 -13.22
C LEU A 294 9.51 -15.72 -13.66
N GLN A 295 8.39 -16.36 -13.30
CA GLN A 295 7.04 -15.83 -13.57
C GLN A 295 6.77 -14.51 -12.84
N ALA A 296 7.32 -14.37 -11.63
CA ALA A 296 7.29 -13.12 -10.86
C ALA A 296 8.25 -12.04 -11.38
N LYS A 297 9.00 -12.29 -12.46
CA LYS A 297 10.05 -11.41 -13.00
C LYS A 297 11.18 -11.11 -12.00
N GLU A 298 11.44 -12.06 -11.10
CA GLU A 298 12.44 -12.02 -10.04
C GLU A 298 13.74 -12.70 -10.49
N ASN A 299 14.35 -12.18 -11.55
CA ASN A 299 15.44 -12.83 -12.29
C ASN A 299 16.62 -13.27 -11.40
N ASN A 300 17.08 -12.44 -10.45
CA ASN A 300 18.18 -12.80 -9.55
C ASN A 300 17.84 -13.98 -8.62
N LYS A 301 16.60 -14.03 -8.13
CA LYS A 301 16.14 -15.14 -7.29
C LYS A 301 15.89 -16.40 -8.11
N ALA A 302 15.40 -16.24 -9.34
CA ALA A 302 15.26 -17.32 -10.30
C ALA A 302 16.63 -17.93 -10.64
N ILE A 303 17.66 -17.09 -10.84
CA ILE A 303 19.04 -17.54 -11.06
C ILE A 303 19.52 -18.41 -9.90
N GLY A 304 19.42 -17.91 -8.66
CA GLY A 304 19.85 -18.66 -7.48
C GLY A 304 19.13 -20.01 -7.36
N ALA A 305 17.81 -20.02 -7.55
CA ALA A 305 17.01 -21.23 -7.47
C ALA A 305 17.33 -22.23 -8.61
N PHE A 306 17.52 -21.76 -9.85
CA PHE A 306 17.90 -22.63 -10.95
C PHE A 306 19.33 -23.17 -10.82
N ARG A 307 20.30 -22.37 -10.35
CA ARG A 307 21.65 -22.85 -10.02
C ARG A 307 21.60 -23.95 -8.96
N SER A 308 20.86 -23.73 -7.87
CA SER A 308 20.65 -24.78 -6.87
C SER A 308 19.94 -26.01 -7.45
N ALA A 309 19.00 -25.85 -8.39
CA ALA A 309 18.39 -27.00 -9.06
C ALA A 309 19.42 -27.80 -9.90
N LEU A 310 20.34 -27.10 -10.55
CA LEU A 310 21.41 -27.70 -11.36
C LEU A 310 22.46 -28.42 -10.52
N GLU A 311 22.68 -28.03 -9.26
CA GLU A 311 23.52 -28.81 -8.33
C GLU A 311 22.97 -30.23 -8.11
N PHE A 312 21.65 -30.41 -8.10
CA PHE A 312 21.01 -31.73 -8.00
C PHE A 312 20.92 -32.45 -9.35
N LYS A 313 20.69 -31.71 -10.44
CA LYS A 313 20.54 -32.26 -11.79
C LYS A 313 21.29 -31.37 -12.80
N PRO A 314 22.60 -31.57 -12.98
CA PRO A 314 23.43 -30.73 -13.85
C PRO A 314 23.03 -30.74 -15.33
N ASN A 315 22.17 -31.66 -15.76
CA ASN A 315 21.75 -31.81 -17.15
C ASN A 315 20.29 -31.36 -17.39
N ASP A 316 19.68 -30.58 -16.49
CA ASP A 316 18.32 -30.04 -16.72
C ASP A 316 18.33 -28.98 -17.84
N VAL A 317 17.86 -29.38 -19.02
CA VAL A 317 17.81 -28.57 -20.24
C VAL A 317 17.01 -27.28 -20.05
N ASP A 318 15.87 -27.34 -19.36
CA ASP A 318 14.99 -26.18 -19.22
C ASP A 318 15.55 -25.19 -18.19
N ALA A 319 16.30 -25.65 -17.17
CA ALA A 319 17.01 -24.78 -16.23
C ALA A 319 18.15 -24.02 -16.89
N HIS A 320 18.94 -24.70 -17.73
CA HIS A 320 19.94 -24.04 -18.58
C HIS A 320 19.31 -23.02 -19.50
N ARG A 321 18.16 -23.36 -20.13
CA ARG A 321 17.46 -22.43 -21.04
C ARG A 321 17.00 -21.16 -20.32
N TYR A 322 16.35 -21.30 -19.16
CA TYR A 322 15.88 -20.12 -18.42
C TYR A 322 17.03 -19.25 -17.89
N LEU A 323 18.09 -19.86 -17.36
CA LEU A 323 19.29 -19.11 -16.95
C LEU A 323 19.94 -18.38 -18.13
N ALA A 324 20.08 -19.04 -19.28
CA ALA A 324 20.67 -18.45 -20.47
C ALA A 324 19.84 -17.27 -21.00
N SER A 325 18.51 -17.38 -21.00
CA SER A 325 17.63 -16.25 -21.35
C SER A 325 17.79 -15.08 -20.37
N ILE A 326 17.84 -15.37 -19.06
CA ILE A 326 18.02 -14.32 -18.05
C ILE A 326 19.35 -13.60 -18.25
N TYR A 327 20.47 -14.32 -18.38
CA TYR A 327 21.79 -13.70 -18.57
C TYR A 327 21.94 -12.96 -19.89
N LEU A 328 21.25 -13.42 -20.94
CA LEU A 328 21.19 -12.71 -22.21
C LEU A 328 20.45 -11.38 -22.09
N GLU A 329 19.31 -11.37 -21.41
CA GLU A 329 18.51 -10.16 -21.16
C GLU A 329 19.21 -9.17 -20.22
N SER A 330 19.96 -9.67 -19.22
CA SER A 330 20.74 -8.83 -18.30
C SER A 330 22.11 -8.42 -18.85
N GLU A 331 22.49 -8.90 -20.03
CA GLU A 331 23.81 -8.69 -20.64
C GLU A 331 24.98 -9.20 -19.77
N ASP A 332 24.75 -10.22 -18.94
CA ASP A 332 25.78 -10.87 -18.11
C ASP A 332 26.60 -11.85 -18.96
N TRP A 333 27.36 -11.32 -19.93
CA TRP A 333 28.06 -12.11 -20.96
C TRP A 333 29.02 -13.15 -20.39
N ALA A 334 29.70 -12.84 -19.28
CA ALA A 334 30.62 -13.76 -18.62
C ALA A 334 29.90 -14.99 -18.07
N GLU A 335 28.75 -14.79 -17.42
CA GLU A 335 27.93 -15.86 -16.84
C GLU A 335 27.19 -16.64 -17.92
N LEU A 336 26.70 -15.95 -18.95
CA LEU A 336 26.13 -16.59 -20.14
C LEU A 336 27.15 -17.51 -20.83
N LYS A 337 28.39 -17.04 -21.01
CA LYS A 337 29.48 -17.86 -21.55
C LYS A 337 29.76 -19.04 -20.63
N ALA A 338 29.97 -18.82 -19.33
CA ALA A 338 30.27 -19.88 -18.38
C ALA A 338 29.17 -20.97 -18.32
N LEU A 339 27.90 -20.58 -18.47
CA LEU A 339 26.76 -21.50 -18.53
C LEU A 339 26.70 -22.30 -19.84
N LEU A 340 27.03 -21.68 -20.97
CA LEU A 340 26.86 -22.27 -22.32
C LEU A 340 28.13 -22.94 -22.86
N GLN A 341 29.31 -22.65 -22.31
CA GLN A 341 30.59 -23.17 -22.76
C GLN A 341 30.79 -24.68 -22.48
N PRO A 342 30.35 -25.24 -21.33
CA PRO A 342 30.31 -26.69 -21.15
C PRO A 342 29.39 -27.36 -22.18
N TYR A 343 29.88 -28.40 -22.88
CA TYR A 343 29.15 -29.03 -23.98
C TYR A 343 27.90 -29.79 -23.52
N ALA A 344 26.88 -29.79 -24.39
CA ALA A 344 25.46 -30.05 -24.14
C ALA A 344 25.09 -31.32 -23.34
N PRO A 345 24.06 -31.26 -22.48
CA PRO A 345 23.37 -32.45 -21.99
C PRO A 345 22.62 -33.15 -23.12
N GLU A 346 22.59 -34.49 -23.10
CA GLU A 346 21.82 -35.30 -24.06
C GLU A 346 20.35 -34.84 -24.13
N GLY A 347 19.82 -34.70 -25.34
CA GLY A 347 18.41 -34.33 -25.56
C GLY A 347 18.10 -32.84 -25.68
N ASP A 348 19.09 -31.94 -25.74
CA ASP A 348 18.82 -30.54 -26.08
C ASP A 348 18.35 -30.36 -27.53
N SER A 349 17.14 -29.83 -27.67
CA SER A 349 16.51 -29.50 -28.96
C SER A 349 16.87 -28.11 -29.49
N ASP A 350 17.54 -27.25 -28.72
CA ASP A 350 17.78 -25.83 -29.05
C ASP A 350 19.27 -25.50 -29.28
N LYS A 351 20.01 -26.46 -29.86
CA LYS A 351 21.47 -26.39 -30.06
C LYS A 351 21.92 -25.16 -30.84
N GLY A 352 21.19 -24.80 -31.91
CA GLY A 352 21.49 -23.64 -32.75
C GLY A 352 21.38 -22.32 -31.99
N ARG A 353 20.34 -22.15 -31.16
CA ARG A 353 20.15 -20.93 -30.36
C ARG A 353 21.19 -20.78 -29.27
N ARG A 354 21.61 -21.88 -28.64
CA ARG A 354 22.71 -21.86 -27.66
C ARG A 354 24.04 -21.49 -28.32
N ALA A 355 24.35 -22.05 -29.48
CA ALA A 355 25.54 -21.68 -30.26
C ALA A 355 25.52 -20.20 -30.66
N LEU A 356 24.35 -19.67 -31.07
CA LEU A 356 24.16 -18.26 -31.38
C LEU A 356 24.44 -17.36 -30.16
N MET A 357 23.83 -17.68 -29.01
CA MET A 357 24.00 -16.92 -27.76
C MET A 357 25.44 -16.96 -27.24
N LEU A 358 26.11 -18.12 -27.33
CA LEU A 358 27.52 -18.26 -26.98
C LEU A 358 28.42 -17.43 -27.91
N GLY A 359 28.11 -17.40 -29.21
CA GLY A 359 28.80 -16.54 -30.18
C GLY A 359 28.67 -15.05 -29.86
N ILE A 360 27.46 -14.60 -29.54
CA ILE A 360 27.21 -13.21 -29.09
C ILE A 360 27.99 -12.91 -27.80
N ALA A 361 28.00 -13.84 -26.84
CA ALA A 361 28.71 -13.67 -25.57
C ALA A 361 30.23 -13.55 -25.77
N HIS A 362 30.85 -14.41 -26.59
CA HIS A 362 32.27 -14.29 -26.93
C HIS A 362 32.60 -12.95 -27.59
N PHE A 363 31.77 -12.50 -28.53
CA PHE A 363 31.99 -11.22 -29.21
C PHE A 363 31.92 -10.06 -28.22
N ARG A 364 30.91 -10.03 -27.34
CA ARG A 364 30.73 -8.99 -26.32
C ARG A 364 31.84 -8.99 -25.25
N LEU A 365 32.51 -10.12 -25.06
CA LEU A 365 33.68 -10.26 -24.18
C LEU A 365 35.02 -9.95 -24.88
N GLY A 366 35.00 -9.50 -26.14
CA GLY A 366 36.21 -9.13 -26.89
C GLY A 366 36.97 -10.32 -27.49
N ASP A 367 36.29 -11.45 -27.71
CA ASP A 367 36.86 -12.67 -28.29
C ASP A 367 36.20 -13.00 -29.66
N PRO A 368 36.53 -12.24 -30.72
CA PRO A 368 35.88 -12.39 -32.03
C PRO A 368 36.19 -13.73 -32.70
N ALA A 369 37.33 -14.37 -32.41
CA ALA A 369 37.70 -15.67 -32.98
C ALA A 369 36.77 -16.79 -32.46
N SER A 370 36.58 -16.88 -31.14
CA SER A 370 35.64 -17.85 -30.56
C SER A 370 34.17 -17.50 -30.87
N ALA A 371 33.87 -16.21 -31.06
CA ALA A 371 32.56 -15.76 -31.53
C ALA A 371 32.24 -16.32 -32.91
N LYS A 372 33.13 -16.14 -33.89
CA LYS A 372 32.99 -16.69 -35.25
C LYS A 372 32.83 -18.21 -35.22
N SER A 373 33.65 -18.92 -34.45
CA SER A 373 33.53 -20.38 -34.28
C SER A 373 32.15 -20.82 -33.78
N SER A 374 31.60 -20.12 -32.80
CA SER A 374 30.26 -20.43 -32.24
C SER A 374 29.12 -20.02 -33.16
N LEU A 375 29.26 -18.91 -33.89
CA LEU A 375 28.27 -18.45 -34.87
C LEU A 375 28.23 -19.33 -36.13
N ASN A 376 29.37 -19.83 -36.61
CA ASN A 376 29.42 -20.81 -37.70
C ASN A 376 28.66 -22.08 -37.32
N ARG A 377 28.84 -22.59 -36.08
CA ARG A 377 28.03 -23.71 -35.57
C ARG A 377 26.54 -23.37 -35.49
N ALA A 378 26.19 -22.13 -35.15
CA ALA A 378 24.80 -21.68 -35.15
C ALA A 378 24.20 -21.56 -36.57
N GLN A 379 25.06 -21.39 -37.59
CA GLN A 379 24.67 -21.28 -38.99
C GLN A 379 24.21 -22.63 -39.58
N ASP A 380 24.67 -23.74 -39.02
CA ASP A 380 24.26 -25.10 -39.43
C ASP A 380 22.78 -25.42 -39.11
N TYR A 381 22.10 -24.55 -38.36
CA TYR A 381 20.70 -24.75 -37.96
C TYR A 381 19.76 -23.74 -38.64
N THR A 382 18.75 -24.25 -39.33
CA THR A 382 17.81 -23.46 -40.15
C THR A 382 17.21 -22.24 -39.43
N ILE A 383 16.87 -22.38 -38.15
CA ILE A 383 16.24 -21.30 -37.36
C ILE A 383 17.23 -20.18 -37.03
N THR A 384 18.49 -20.51 -36.74
CA THR A 384 19.50 -19.54 -36.28
C THR A 384 20.44 -19.05 -37.38
N ALA A 385 20.43 -19.70 -38.55
CA ALA A 385 21.29 -19.36 -39.68
C ALA A 385 21.20 -17.90 -40.14
N PRO A 386 20.02 -17.27 -40.25
CA PRO A 386 19.94 -15.86 -40.66
C PRO A 386 20.61 -14.91 -39.66
N SER A 387 20.32 -15.09 -38.36
CA SER A 387 20.88 -14.26 -37.29
C SER A 387 22.38 -14.49 -37.13
N ALA A 388 22.84 -15.73 -37.22
CA ALA A 388 24.26 -16.07 -37.17
C ALA A 388 25.02 -15.44 -38.34
N GLY A 389 24.47 -15.50 -39.56
CA GLY A 389 25.06 -14.88 -40.75
C GLY A 389 25.18 -13.35 -40.63
N GLN A 390 24.18 -12.68 -40.05
CA GLN A 390 24.25 -11.24 -39.77
C GLN A 390 25.37 -10.90 -38.77
N TRP A 391 25.50 -11.68 -37.70
CA TRP A 391 26.56 -11.48 -36.73
C TRP A 391 27.96 -11.75 -37.31
N LEU A 392 28.11 -12.78 -38.15
CA LEU A 392 29.37 -13.07 -38.84
C LEU A 392 29.78 -11.91 -39.75
N ALA A 393 28.87 -11.44 -40.60
CA ALA A 393 29.11 -10.29 -41.48
C ALA A 393 29.43 -9.02 -40.68
N TYR A 394 28.75 -8.79 -39.55
CA TYR A 394 29.06 -7.69 -38.66
C TYR A 394 30.47 -7.81 -38.10
N ILE A 395 30.87 -8.97 -37.56
CA ILE A 395 32.22 -9.16 -37.01
C ILE A 395 33.29 -8.99 -38.09
N ASP A 396 33.04 -9.43 -39.33
CA ASP A 396 33.97 -9.25 -40.45
C ASP A 396 34.19 -7.78 -40.83
N ASP A 397 33.16 -6.93 -40.71
CA ASP A 397 33.22 -5.49 -41.02
C ASP A 397 34.06 -4.71 -40.00
N ILE A 398 33.93 -5.04 -38.71
CA ILE A 398 34.63 -4.36 -37.61
C ILE A 398 35.98 -5.00 -37.23
N CYS A 399 36.22 -6.27 -37.58
CA CYS A 399 37.45 -7.01 -37.25
C CYS A 399 37.98 -7.81 -38.47
N PRO A 400 38.45 -7.15 -39.54
CA PRO A 400 38.80 -7.80 -40.81
C PRO A 400 39.94 -8.82 -40.72
N ASP A 401 40.86 -8.70 -39.77
CA ASP A 401 42.06 -9.57 -39.64
C ASP A 401 41.88 -10.77 -38.68
N SER A 402 40.64 -11.12 -38.29
CA SER A 402 40.39 -12.17 -37.28
C SER A 402 40.30 -13.61 -37.83
N THR A 403 40.91 -13.89 -38.98
CA THR A 403 40.89 -15.23 -39.62
C THR A 403 42.04 -16.16 -39.23
N ASP A 404 42.98 -15.74 -38.38
CA ASP A 404 44.12 -16.60 -38.04
C ASP A 404 43.86 -17.53 -36.85
N ASN A 405 43.74 -18.81 -37.18
CA ASN A 405 43.70 -19.94 -36.28
C ASN A 405 45.15 -20.42 -36.04
N THR A 406 45.94 -19.69 -35.23
CA THR A 406 47.25 -20.19 -34.77
C THR A 406 47.50 -19.90 -33.29
N ALA A 407 47.93 -20.95 -32.60
CA ALA A 407 48.35 -20.92 -31.21
C ALA A 407 49.66 -20.13 -31.03
N ALA A 408 49.73 -19.31 -29.98
CA ALA A 408 51.00 -18.84 -29.43
C ALA A 408 50.96 -18.95 -27.90
N ALA A 409 51.79 -19.86 -27.40
CA ALA A 409 52.08 -20.06 -26.00
C ALA A 409 53.01 -18.96 -25.45
N GLY A 410 52.82 -18.64 -24.18
CA GLY A 410 53.90 -18.26 -23.27
C GLY A 410 54.03 -16.78 -22.90
N ARG A 411 53.61 -16.46 -21.66
CA ARG A 411 54.56 -16.12 -20.60
C ARG A 411 53.93 -16.26 -19.22
N ASN A 412 54.63 -17.04 -18.41
CA ASN A 412 54.42 -17.31 -16.99
C ASN A 412 54.44 -16.00 -16.16
N ASN A 413 53.57 -15.95 -15.16
CA ASN A 413 54.01 -15.77 -13.78
C ASN A 413 52.94 -16.30 -12.83
N VAL A 414 53.12 -17.57 -12.46
CA VAL A 414 52.58 -18.16 -11.26
C VAL A 414 53.49 -17.74 -10.12
N GLY A 415 52.96 -16.95 -9.19
CA GLY A 415 53.51 -16.83 -7.85
C GLY A 415 52.68 -17.73 -6.94
N GLU A 416 53.13 -18.96 -6.75
CA GLU A 416 52.74 -19.78 -5.60
C GLU A 416 53.55 -19.33 -4.38
N SER A 417 52.87 -19.09 -3.26
CA SER A 417 53.42 -19.44 -1.96
C SER A 417 52.28 -19.90 -1.05
N SER A 418 52.21 -21.22 -0.90
CA SER A 418 51.58 -21.95 0.19
C SER A 418 52.19 -21.61 1.55
N MET A 419 51.39 -21.58 2.63
CA MET A 419 51.46 -22.56 3.74
C MET A 419 50.68 -22.09 5.00
N THR A 420 49.65 -22.88 5.32
CA THR A 420 49.35 -23.53 6.63
C THR A 420 49.74 -22.86 7.96
N GLY A 421 48.76 -22.83 8.89
CA GLY A 421 48.95 -22.80 10.35
C GLY A 421 47.69 -22.38 11.12
N LEU A 422 46.80 -23.32 11.49
CA LEU A 422 46.54 -23.78 12.88
C LEU A 422 46.05 -22.69 13.88
N THR A 423 44.74 -22.63 14.17
CA THR A 423 43.98 -23.27 15.29
C THR A 423 43.85 -22.45 16.58
N THR A 424 42.58 -22.30 17.02
CA THR A 424 42.04 -22.24 18.40
C THR A 424 42.51 -21.19 19.42
N GLY A 425 41.53 -20.51 20.01
CA GLY A 425 41.64 -19.83 21.30
C GLY A 425 40.31 -19.24 21.77
N LEU A 426 39.57 -20.02 22.57
CA LEU A 426 38.36 -19.63 23.31
C LEU A 426 38.75 -19.14 24.71
N ARG A 427 37.85 -18.37 25.37
CA ARG A 427 37.79 -17.97 26.81
C ARG A 427 38.48 -16.64 27.17
N SER A 428 38.06 -15.87 28.19
CA SER A 428 36.80 -15.63 28.91
C SER A 428 37.11 -14.61 30.01
N LEU A 429 36.10 -13.80 30.38
CA LEU A 429 35.81 -13.27 31.73
C LEU A 429 36.66 -12.19 32.44
N CYS A 430 35.87 -11.21 32.92
CA CYS A 430 35.86 -10.56 34.24
C CYS A 430 36.63 -9.26 34.48
N GLY A 431 35.89 -8.28 35.00
CA GLY A 431 36.44 -7.18 35.80
C GLY A 431 35.61 -5.90 35.69
N GLY A 432 34.54 -5.80 36.48
CA GLY A 432 33.68 -4.63 36.52
C GLY A 432 34.28 -3.42 37.24
N ALA A 433 33.67 -2.27 37.00
CA ALA A 433 33.58 -1.19 37.98
C ALA A 433 32.30 -0.39 37.69
N MET A 434 31.28 -0.60 38.53
CA MET A 434 30.18 0.34 38.69
C MET A 434 30.75 1.66 39.23
N LEU A 435 30.49 2.75 38.53
CA LEU A 435 30.55 4.09 39.10
C LEU A 435 29.21 4.76 38.83
N ALA A 436 28.42 4.84 39.89
CA ALA A 436 27.19 5.62 39.96
C ALA A 436 27.55 7.10 39.76
N VAL A 437 27.18 7.66 38.61
CA VAL A 437 27.08 9.10 38.43
C VAL A 437 25.60 9.44 38.43
N ALA A 438 25.22 10.25 39.40
CA ALA A 438 23.87 10.75 39.61
C ALA A 438 23.32 11.34 38.31
N SER A 439 22.24 10.75 37.83
CA SER A 439 21.47 11.20 36.68
C SER A 439 20.72 12.48 37.04
N THR A 440 21.22 13.64 36.64
CA THR A 440 20.32 14.71 36.19
C THR A 440 19.85 14.31 34.80
N ALA A 441 18.82 13.45 34.74
CA ALA A 441 18.09 13.21 33.52
C ALA A 441 17.33 14.50 33.18
N ALA A 442 17.99 15.40 32.45
CA ALA A 442 17.25 16.20 31.48
C ALA A 442 16.51 15.18 30.61
N SER A 443 15.18 15.19 30.67
CA SER A 443 14.36 14.35 29.80
C SER A 443 14.75 14.66 28.36
N ALA A 444 15.63 13.82 27.78
CA ALA A 444 15.85 13.81 26.36
C ALA A 444 14.51 13.42 25.77
N ALA A 445 13.84 14.37 25.12
CA ALA A 445 12.59 14.10 24.43
C ALA A 445 12.80 12.85 23.57
N GLU A 446 11.97 11.83 23.81
CA GLU A 446 12.06 10.57 23.11
C GLU A 446 12.03 10.82 21.59
N LEU A 447 13.05 10.34 20.88
CA LEU A 447 13.14 10.54 19.43
C LEU A 447 11.94 9.90 18.75
N ILE A 448 11.35 10.61 17.79
CA ILE A 448 10.25 10.06 17.00
C ILE A 448 10.78 8.82 16.25
N PRO A 449 10.08 7.67 16.34
CA PRO A 449 10.49 6.43 15.69
C PRO A 449 10.68 6.64 14.18
N LEU A 450 11.74 6.06 13.62
CA LEU A 450 12.08 6.28 12.21
C LEU A 450 10.96 5.77 11.28
N GLU A 451 10.32 4.68 11.69
CA GLU A 451 9.21 4.02 10.99
C GLU A 451 8.04 4.98 10.74
N HIS A 452 7.86 6.00 11.57
CA HIS A 452 6.77 6.97 11.42
C HIS A 452 6.88 7.77 10.11
N PHE A 453 8.11 7.99 9.63
CA PHE A 453 8.43 8.73 8.40
C PHE A 453 8.56 7.81 7.17
N THR A 454 8.75 6.51 7.37
CA THR A 454 8.99 5.54 6.27
C THR A 454 7.79 4.67 5.94
N LYS A 455 6.82 4.50 6.86
CA LYS A 455 5.56 3.81 6.58
C LYS A 455 4.69 4.54 5.55
N ASN A 456 3.87 3.79 4.83
CA ASN A 456 2.80 4.35 4.01
C ASN A 456 1.69 4.93 4.88
N SER A 457 0.95 5.90 4.35
CA SER A 457 -0.24 6.42 5.03
C SER A 457 -1.32 5.33 5.09
N GLN A 458 -2.08 5.26 6.18
CA GLN A 458 -3.19 4.29 6.30
C GLN A 458 -4.35 4.61 5.35
N ILE A 459 -4.52 5.90 4.99
CA ILE A 459 -5.50 6.38 4.02
C ILE A 459 -4.88 7.50 3.16
N GLN A 460 -5.34 7.66 1.93
CA GLN A 460 -4.88 8.72 1.02
C GLN A 460 -5.95 9.79 0.79
N ASP A 461 -7.18 9.38 0.52
CA ASP A 461 -8.31 10.27 0.24
C ASP A 461 -9.63 9.68 0.74
N ILE A 462 -10.60 10.54 1.06
CA ILE A 462 -11.98 10.16 1.41
C ILE A 462 -12.94 11.04 0.61
N LYS A 463 -13.91 10.43 -0.05
CA LYS A 463 -15.04 11.09 -0.72
C LYS A 463 -16.35 10.53 -0.21
N ILE A 464 -17.43 11.30 -0.32
CA ILE A 464 -18.78 10.90 0.11
C ILE A 464 -19.68 10.69 -1.11
N SER A 465 -20.62 9.74 -1.03
CA SER A 465 -21.60 9.48 -2.08
C SER A 465 -22.56 10.66 -2.26
N PRO A 466 -23.21 10.79 -3.44
CA PRO A 466 -24.23 11.81 -3.67
C PRO A 466 -25.37 11.72 -2.64
N THR A 467 -25.79 10.51 -2.25
CA THR A 467 -26.81 10.32 -1.20
C THR A 467 -26.36 10.75 0.20
N GLY A 468 -25.04 10.84 0.45
CA GLY A 468 -24.50 11.11 1.77
C GLY A 468 -24.43 9.88 2.69
N ASP A 469 -24.78 8.68 2.23
CA ASP A 469 -24.83 7.47 3.07
C ASP A 469 -23.51 6.66 3.04
N HIS A 470 -22.67 6.85 2.03
CA HIS A 470 -21.46 6.05 1.85
C HIS A 470 -20.20 6.91 1.74
N LEU A 471 -19.09 6.37 2.26
CA LEU A 471 -17.75 6.95 2.10
C LEU A 471 -16.90 6.03 1.24
N ALA A 472 -16.17 6.60 0.29
CA ALA A 472 -15.20 5.90 -0.54
C ALA A 472 -13.79 6.39 -0.17
N THR A 473 -12.94 5.49 0.33
CA THR A 473 -11.60 5.80 0.84
C THR A 473 -10.52 4.99 0.14
N THR A 474 -9.39 5.62 -0.17
CA THR A 474 -8.23 4.94 -0.76
C THR A 474 -7.24 4.49 0.32
N VAL A 475 -6.93 3.20 0.34
CA VAL A 475 -6.13 2.54 1.38
C VAL A 475 -4.89 1.88 0.74
N PRO A 476 -3.68 2.41 0.98
CA PRO A 476 -2.44 1.75 0.58
C PRO A 476 -2.24 0.42 1.31
N LEU A 477 -1.89 -0.64 0.58
CA LEU A 477 -1.60 -1.97 1.11
C LEU A 477 -0.39 -2.55 0.39
N GLY A 478 0.79 -2.43 0.98
CA GLY A 478 2.05 -2.86 0.37
C GLY A 478 2.30 -2.09 -0.93
N ASN A 479 2.28 -2.79 -2.06
CA ASN A 479 2.52 -2.24 -3.39
C ASN A 479 1.24 -1.93 -4.19
N ARG A 480 0.08 -1.77 -3.53
CA ARG A 480 -1.19 -1.41 -4.19
C ARG A 480 -1.97 -0.41 -3.37
N THR A 481 -2.96 0.23 -3.99
CA THR A 481 -3.95 1.07 -3.30
C THR A 481 -5.34 0.56 -3.61
N ASN A 482 -6.06 0.11 -2.59
CA ASN A 482 -7.45 -0.33 -2.71
C ASN A 482 -8.40 0.86 -2.59
N LEU A 483 -9.61 0.73 -3.13
CA LEU A 483 -10.74 1.59 -2.81
C LEU A 483 -11.68 0.83 -1.86
N VAL A 484 -11.89 1.33 -0.66
CA VAL A 484 -12.78 0.76 0.36
C VAL A 484 -14.03 1.62 0.47
N ILE A 485 -15.20 0.98 0.47
CA ILE A 485 -16.49 1.63 0.66
C ILE A 485 -16.96 1.36 2.09
N LEU A 486 -17.34 2.41 2.81
CA LEU A 486 -17.83 2.36 4.18
C LEU A 486 -19.26 2.89 4.24
N ASP A 487 -20.08 2.30 5.11
CA ASP A 487 -21.31 2.94 5.57
C ASP A 487 -20.96 4.15 6.44
N ARG A 488 -21.47 5.35 6.13
CA ARG A 488 -21.08 6.59 6.83
C ARG A 488 -21.44 6.56 8.31
N LYS A 489 -22.59 5.97 8.68
CA LYS A 489 -23.11 6.03 10.05
C LYS A 489 -22.39 5.06 10.98
N SER A 490 -22.22 3.82 10.54
CA SER A 490 -21.60 2.75 11.31
C SER A 490 -20.09 2.63 11.09
N MET A 491 -19.55 3.28 10.05
CA MET A 491 -18.15 3.18 9.59
C MET A 491 -17.72 1.75 9.24
N LYS A 492 -18.68 0.83 9.07
CA LYS A 492 -18.39 -0.56 8.69
C LYS A 492 -18.09 -0.65 7.20
N PRO A 493 -17.10 -1.45 6.79
CA PRO A 493 -16.83 -1.69 5.39
C PRO A 493 -18.00 -2.43 4.73
N ILE A 494 -18.44 -1.90 3.60
CA ILE A 494 -19.45 -2.50 2.72
C ILE A 494 -18.75 -3.35 1.66
N ASN A 495 -17.73 -2.78 1.00
CA ASN A 495 -16.99 -3.45 -0.07
C ASN A 495 -15.55 -2.92 -0.17
N SER A 496 -14.68 -3.65 -0.85
CA SER A 496 -13.33 -3.20 -1.22
C SER A 496 -12.97 -3.63 -2.63
N PHE A 497 -12.66 -2.67 -3.49
CA PHE A 497 -12.11 -2.90 -4.82
C PHE A 497 -10.59 -3.04 -4.75
N LYS A 498 -10.10 -4.19 -5.20
CA LYS A 498 -8.68 -4.55 -5.24
C LYS A 498 -8.27 -4.75 -6.69
N PHE A 499 -7.10 -4.25 -7.05
CA PHE A 499 -6.53 -4.37 -8.40
C PHE A 499 -5.21 -5.16 -8.38
N GLY A 500 -4.57 -5.29 -9.55
CA GLY A 500 -3.36 -6.10 -9.73
C GLY A 500 -2.17 -5.66 -8.86
N LEU A 501 -1.11 -6.47 -8.85
CA LEU A 501 0.14 -6.11 -8.17
C LEU A 501 0.74 -4.83 -8.80
N ASN A 502 1.25 -3.91 -7.97
CA ASN A 502 1.75 -2.59 -8.39
C ASN A 502 0.68 -1.68 -9.03
N GLU A 503 -0.60 -2.08 -9.03
CA GLU A 503 -1.70 -1.24 -9.47
C GLU A 503 -2.28 -0.47 -8.29
N HIS A 504 -2.55 0.81 -8.54
CA HIS A 504 -3.13 1.71 -7.56
C HIS A 504 -4.37 2.36 -8.17
N VAL A 505 -5.39 2.58 -7.33
CA VAL A 505 -6.49 3.48 -7.65
C VAL A 505 -5.91 4.89 -7.82
N TYR A 506 -5.79 5.32 -9.07
CA TYR A 506 -5.22 6.60 -9.44
C TYR A 506 -6.23 7.74 -9.23
N ASN A 507 -7.47 7.51 -9.64
CA ASN A 507 -8.58 8.44 -9.46
C ASN A 507 -9.91 7.66 -9.45
N TYR A 508 -10.91 8.19 -8.75
CA TYR A 508 -12.28 7.69 -8.74
C TYR A 508 -13.26 8.84 -8.46
N PHE A 509 -14.51 8.67 -8.90
CA PHE A 509 -15.63 9.56 -8.55
C PHE A 509 -16.95 8.78 -8.55
N TRP A 510 -17.96 9.34 -7.90
CA TRP A 510 -19.32 8.83 -7.93
C TRP A 510 -20.00 9.27 -9.22
N ALA A 511 -20.31 8.31 -10.09
CA ALA A 511 -20.97 8.60 -11.35
C ALA A 511 -22.49 8.79 -11.17
N ASN A 512 -23.06 8.23 -10.10
CA ASN A 512 -24.43 8.46 -9.64
C ASN A 512 -24.56 7.95 -8.18
N ASP A 513 -25.78 7.87 -7.65
CA ASP A 513 -26.07 7.45 -6.27
C ASP A 513 -25.47 6.09 -5.87
N THR A 514 -25.35 5.17 -6.83
CA THR A 514 -24.91 3.79 -6.56
C THR A 514 -23.54 3.47 -7.15
N ARG A 515 -23.13 4.15 -8.23
CA ARG A 515 -22.07 3.68 -9.12
C ARG A 515 -20.81 4.52 -9.06
N LEU A 516 -19.67 3.82 -9.03
CA LEU A 516 -18.32 4.39 -9.08
C LEU A 516 -17.70 4.18 -10.46
N VAL A 517 -16.90 5.16 -10.88
CA VAL A 517 -15.96 5.03 -11.99
C VAL A 517 -14.55 5.18 -11.44
N ILE A 518 -13.71 4.18 -11.70
CA ILE A 518 -12.39 4.00 -11.09
C ILE A 518 -11.35 3.88 -12.20
N ARG A 519 -10.27 4.66 -12.10
CA ARG A 519 -9.09 4.56 -12.94
C ARG A 519 -7.93 3.94 -12.17
N THR A 520 -7.19 3.07 -12.83
CA THR A 520 -6.04 2.39 -12.23
C THR A 520 -4.76 2.72 -12.98
N ALA A 521 -3.66 2.81 -12.25
CA ALA A 521 -2.33 3.04 -12.81
C ALA A 521 -1.29 2.17 -12.10
N PHE A 522 -0.18 1.88 -12.80
CA PHE A 522 0.98 1.25 -12.20
C PHE A 522 1.90 2.30 -11.56
N ARG A 523 2.46 1.99 -10.39
CA ARG A 523 3.48 2.83 -9.74
C ARG A 523 4.81 2.09 -9.64
N TYR A 524 5.85 2.66 -10.26
CA TYR A 524 7.19 2.05 -10.32
C TYR A 524 8.22 2.80 -9.46
N GLY A 525 7.81 3.79 -8.66
CA GLY A 525 8.69 4.52 -7.76
C GLY A 525 7.95 5.65 -7.05
N SER A 526 8.38 6.04 -5.86
CA SER A 526 7.72 7.09 -5.05
C SER A 526 8.09 8.52 -5.43
N LEU A 527 9.17 8.71 -6.19
CA LEU A 527 9.62 10.00 -6.74
C LEU A 527 9.37 10.09 -8.26
N SER A 528 8.70 9.10 -8.85
CA SER A 528 8.31 9.14 -10.26
C SER A 528 7.09 10.05 -10.41
N ASP A 529 7.20 11.07 -11.25
CA ASP A 529 6.05 11.92 -11.63
C ASP A 529 5.06 11.19 -12.55
N TRP A 530 5.39 9.98 -13.01
CA TRP A 530 4.55 9.20 -13.93
C TRP A 530 4.01 7.95 -13.25
N ASP A 531 2.75 8.02 -12.82
CA ASP A 531 1.92 6.83 -12.67
C ASP A 531 1.60 6.32 -14.10
N LEU A 532 2.02 5.10 -14.43
CA LEU A 532 1.80 4.51 -15.75
C LEU A 532 0.35 4.01 -15.83
N ASP A 533 -0.51 4.84 -16.39
CA ASP A 533 -1.92 4.54 -16.66
C ASP A 533 -2.07 3.14 -17.28
N THR A 534 -2.86 2.29 -16.62
CA THR A 534 -3.19 0.95 -17.18
C THR A 534 -4.03 1.08 -18.45
N GLY A 535 -4.63 2.25 -18.66
CA GLY A 535 -5.61 2.55 -19.70
C GLY A 535 -6.95 1.88 -19.51
N ASP A 536 -7.15 1.24 -18.36
CA ASP A 536 -8.42 0.68 -17.97
C ASP A 536 -9.28 1.69 -17.20
N ILE A 537 -10.57 1.67 -17.52
CA ILE A 537 -11.62 2.30 -16.72
C ILE A 537 -12.49 1.17 -16.19
N PHE A 538 -12.55 1.07 -14.87
CA PHE A 538 -13.38 0.12 -14.14
C PHE A 538 -14.61 0.84 -13.59
N SER A 539 -15.75 0.16 -13.55
CA SER A 539 -16.96 0.68 -12.94
C SER A 539 -17.72 -0.41 -12.22
N ALA A 540 -18.27 -0.06 -11.06
CA ALA A 540 -18.98 -0.97 -10.18
C ALA A 540 -19.94 -0.19 -9.28
N ASP A 541 -20.96 -0.87 -8.77
CA ASP A 541 -21.83 -0.34 -7.73
C ASP A 541 -21.12 -0.43 -6.37
N PHE A 542 -21.47 0.43 -5.42
CA PHE A 542 -20.73 0.58 -4.15
C PHE A 542 -20.66 -0.70 -3.31
N ASP A 543 -21.61 -1.62 -3.49
CA ASP A 543 -21.69 -2.92 -2.81
C ASP A 543 -20.89 -4.03 -3.53
N GLY A 544 -20.27 -3.71 -4.68
CA GLY A 544 -19.54 -4.64 -5.53
C GLY A 544 -20.38 -5.27 -6.63
N GLY A 545 -21.66 -4.93 -6.74
CA GLY A 545 -22.51 -5.34 -7.83
C GLY A 545 -22.10 -4.72 -9.18
N ASN A 546 -22.47 -5.40 -10.27
CA ASN A 546 -22.32 -4.93 -11.65
C ASN A 546 -20.91 -4.41 -12.00
N ASP A 547 -19.89 -5.02 -11.41
CA ASP A 547 -18.50 -4.65 -11.56
C ASP A 547 -17.93 -5.10 -12.91
N ARG A 548 -17.17 -4.24 -13.58
CA ARG A 548 -16.45 -4.58 -14.80
C ARG A 548 -15.47 -3.50 -15.23
N PHE A 549 -14.46 -3.93 -15.99
CA PHE A 549 -13.73 -3.05 -16.88
C PHE A 549 -14.63 -2.63 -18.06
N ILE A 550 -14.98 -1.35 -18.11
CA ILE A 550 -15.85 -0.74 -19.14
C ILE A 550 -15.07 -0.15 -20.31
N TYR A 551 -13.78 0.12 -20.14
CA TYR A 551 -12.87 0.55 -21.19
C TYR A 551 -11.46 0.02 -20.92
N GLY A 552 -10.69 -0.25 -21.97
CA GLY A 552 -9.27 -0.56 -21.88
C GLY A 552 -8.90 -1.99 -22.31
N PRO A 553 -7.63 -2.39 -22.11
CA PRO A 553 -7.14 -3.70 -22.54
C PRO A 553 -7.81 -4.87 -21.81
N ARG A 554 -8.25 -4.68 -20.56
CA ARG A 554 -8.97 -5.71 -19.77
C ARG A 554 -10.48 -5.70 -20.00
N ALA A 555 -11.03 -4.66 -20.64
CA ALA A 555 -12.46 -4.62 -20.96
C ALA A 555 -12.86 -5.70 -21.97
N LYS A 556 -14.08 -6.23 -21.80
CA LYS A 556 -14.70 -7.19 -22.74
C LYS A 556 -15.71 -6.47 -23.64
N GLY A 557 -16.00 -7.06 -24.80
CA GLY A 557 -17.02 -6.54 -25.72
C GLY A 557 -16.67 -5.15 -26.29
N LYS A 558 -17.65 -4.24 -26.32
CA LYS A 558 -17.54 -2.93 -27.00
C LYS A 558 -16.57 -1.94 -26.34
N GLY A 559 -16.17 -2.18 -25.11
CA GLY A 559 -15.19 -1.35 -24.38
C GLY A 559 -13.73 -1.77 -24.61
N LYS A 560 -13.47 -2.92 -25.24
CA LYS A 560 -12.12 -3.44 -25.44
C LYS A 560 -11.29 -2.51 -26.33
N SER A 561 -10.21 -1.97 -25.79
CA SER A 561 -9.34 -1.01 -26.49
C SER A 561 -7.86 -1.27 -26.23
N ARG A 562 -7.01 -1.01 -27.23
CA ARG A 562 -5.55 -0.96 -27.08
C ARG A 562 -5.02 0.45 -26.86
N LYS A 563 -5.90 1.45 -26.76
CA LYS A 563 -5.57 2.84 -26.39
C LYS A 563 -5.94 3.05 -24.93
N SER A 564 -5.29 4.02 -24.30
CA SER A 564 -5.72 4.52 -22.99
C SER A 564 -6.80 5.59 -23.17
N ALA A 565 -7.55 5.86 -22.09
CA ALA A 565 -8.44 7.00 -22.02
C ALA A 565 -8.52 7.58 -20.61
N GLY A 566 -8.61 8.91 -20.53
CA GLY A 566 -8.99 9.63 -19.32
C GLY A 566 -10.46 10.03 -19.36
N VAL A 567 -11.08 10.13 -18.19
CA VAL A 567 -12.41 10.76 -18.08
C VAL A 567 -12.23 12.26 -18.30
N LEU A 568 -12.89 12.77 -19.33
CA LEU A 568 -12.86 14.16 -19.73
C LEU A 568 -13.92 14.96 -19.00
N ASP A 569 -15.14 14.42 -18.95
CA ASP A 569 -16.29 15.08 -18.34
C ASP A 569 -17.29 14.01 -17.85
N PRO A 570 -17.84 14.13 -16.64
CA PRO A 570 -18.80 13.17 -16.09
C PRO A 570 -20.23 13.32 -16.65
N LEU A 571 -20.48 14.29 -17.52
CA LEU A 571 -21.77 14.66 -18.13
C LEU A 571 -22.87 14.97 -17.10
N PRO A 572 -22.92 16.20 -16.59
CA PRO A 572 -24.04 16.69 -15.78
C PRO A 572 -25.41 16.34 -16.40
N GLY A 573 -26.26 15.65 -15.63
CA GLY A 573 -27.61 15.24 -16.07
C GLY A 573 -27.68 13.95 -16.90
N ASP A 574 -26.57 13.25 -17.13
CA ASP A 574 -26.54 11.91 -17.72
C ASP A 574 -25.95 10.91 -16.72
N ASP A 575 -26.78 10.05 -16.14
CA ASP A 575 -26.38 9.09 -15.11
C ASP A 575 -25.87 7.77 -15.67
N GLU A 576 -25.87 7.62 -16.99
CA GLU A 576 -25.44 6.40 -17.68
C GLU A 576 -24.14 6.56 -18.45
N HIS A 577 -23.69 7.80 -18.67
CA HIS A 577 -22.55 8.06 -19.55
C HIS A 577 -21.56 9.06 -18.99
N VAL A 578 -20.32 8.92 -19.46
CA VAL A 578 -19.25 9.89 -19.24
C VAL A 578 -18.57 10.17 -20.59
N LEU A 579 -17.97 11.34 -20.75
CA LEU A 579 -17.04 11.59 -21.85
C LEU A 579 -15.65 11.11 -21.45
N ILE A 580 -15.03 10.31 -22.31
CA ILE A 580 -13.64 9.90 -22.20
C ILE A 580 -12.84 10.47 -23.37
N SER A 581 -11.61 10.92 -23.12
CA SER A 581 -10.66 11.32 -24.15
C SER A 581 -9.58 10.25 -24.29
N THR A 582 -9.35 9.79 -25.52
CA THR A 582 -8.34 8.76 -25.79
C THR A 582 -6.94 9.34 -25.95
N HIS A 583 -5.95 8.65 -25.41
CA HIS A 583 -4.53 8.94 -25.57
C HIS A 583 -3.74 7.65 -25.85
N THR A 584 -2.53 7.81 -26.40
CA THR A 584 -1.63 6.67 -26.62
C THR A 584 -0.89 6.33 -25.33
N TYR A 585 -0.57 5.05 -25.15
CA TYR A 585 0.28 4.64 -24.03
C TYR A 585 1.66 5.28 -24.18
N VAL A 586 2.21 5.76 -23.07
CA VAL A 586 3.61 6.19 -22.97
C VAL A 586 4.48 4.93 -22.93
N SER A 587 4.50 4.13 -24.00
CA SER A 587 5.37 2.96 -24.08
C SER A 587 5.66 2.54 -25.53
N HIS A 588 6.95 2.57 -25.86
CA HIS A 588 7.66 1.88 -26.95
C HIS A 588 7.42 2.33 -28.41
N ARG A 589 8.41 3.07 -28.91
CA ARG A 589 8.89 3.15 -30.32
C ARG A 589 7.93 3.69 -31.40
N ASN A 590 6.72 4.12 -31.09
CA ASN A 590 5.86 4.81 -32.06
C ASN A 590 4.82 5.69 -31.37
N THR A 591 5.18 6.92 -31.00
CA THR A 591 4.23 8.02 -30.77
C THR A 591 3.70 8.53 -32.12
N LYS A 592 3.26 7.63 -33.02
CA LYS A 592 2.64 8.02 -34.29
C LYS A 592 1.37 8.80 -33.99
N GLU A 593 1.51 10.12 -33.95
CA GLU A 593 0.53 11.18 -34.14
C GLU A 593 -0.94 10.73 -34.09
N VAL A 594 -1.51 10.59 -32.89
CA VAL A 594 -2.95 10.32 -32.76
C VAL A 594 -3.65 11.56 -32.22
N LYS A 595 -4.48 12.18 -33.06
CA LYS A 595 -5.49 13.13 -32.59
C LYS A 595 -6.37 12.43 -31.56
N ALA A 596 -6.51 13.02 -30.38
CA ALA A 596 -7.38 12.49 -29.34
C ALA A 596 -8.82 12.37 -29.86
N ILE A 597 -9.44 11.22 -29.60
CA ILE A 597 -10.86 10.98 -29.91
C ILE A 597 -11.63 11.00 -28.59
N VAL A 598 -12.71 11.78 -28.54
CA VAL A 598 -13.66 11.78 -27.43
C VAL A 598 -14.79 10.81 -27.72
N TYR A 599 -15.05 9.93 -26.77
CA TYR A 599 -16.20 9.03 -26.81
C TYR A 599 -17.13 9.30 -25.63
N LYS A 600 -18.43 9.20 -25.89
CA LYS A 600 -19.44 8.98 -24.86
C LYS A 600 -19.43 7.50 -24.50
N LEU A 601 -18.98 7.18 -23.29
CA LEU A 601 -18.84 5.84 -22.74
C LEU A 601 -20.01 5.53 -21.81
N ASN A 602 -20.73 4.44 -22.05
CA ASN A 602 -21.74 3.95 -21.13
C ASN A 602 -21.09 3.22 -19.94
N ILE A 603 -21.36 3.69 -18.71
CA ILE A 603 -20.70 3.22 -17.48
C ILE A 603 -21.15 1.84 -17.01
N TYR A 604 -22.21 1.28 -17.60
CA TYR A 604 -22.74 -0.04 -17.26
C TYR A 604 -22.23 -1.13 -18.19
N ASN A 605 -22.08 -0.84 -19.49
CA ASN A 605 -21.82 -1.86 -20.50
C ASN A 605 -20.60 -1.60 -21.39
N GLY A 606 -19.92 -0.46 -21.23
CA GLY A 606 -18.74 -0.12 -22.01
C GLY A 606 -19.01 0.24 -23.47
N ARG A 607 -20.27 0.48 -23.86
CA ARG A 607 -20.60 0.93 -25.22
C ARG A 607 -20.02 2.32 -25.45
N LEU A 608 -19.33 2.47 -26.57
CA LEU A 608 -18.74 3.72 -27.03
C LEU A 608 -19.58 4.33 -28.16
N THR A 609 -19.87 5.61 -28.06
CA THR A 609 -20.40 6.45 -29.14
C THR A 609 -19.41 7.56 -29.39
N ARG A 610 -18.92 7.72 -30.63
CA ARG A 610 -17.97 8.80 -30.96
C ARG A 610 -18.65 10.15 -30.75
N HIS A 611 -17.98 11.04 -30.03
CA HIS A 611 -18.50 12.37 -29.70
C HIS A 611 -17.71 13.47 -30.41
N ALA A 612 -16.38 13.49 -30.32
CA ALA A 612 -15.56 14.51 -30.99
C ALA A 612 -14.19 13.96 -31.38
N VAL A 613 -13.47 14.67 -32.25
CA VAL A 613 -12.05 14.43 -32.55
C VAL A 613 -11.30 15.73 -32.43
N SER A 614 -10.16 15.68 -31.76
CA SER A 614 -9.30 16.83 -31.59
C SER A 614 -8.80 17.34 -32.96
N PRO A 615 -8.82 18.66 -33.21
CA PRO A 615 -8.21 19.25 -34.40
C PRO A 615 -6.68 19.17 -34.38
N VAL A 616 -6.08 19.08 -33.21
CA VAL A 616 -4.62 19.07 -32.98
C VAL A 616 -4.15 17.79 -32.26
N LYS A 617 -2.86 17.50 -32.35
CA LYS A 617 -2.24 16.31 -31.74
C LYS A 617 -2.10 16.52 -30.23
N ASN A 618 -2.08 15.42 -29.47
CA ASN A 618 -1.83 15.42 -28.02
C ASN A 618 -2.66 16.43 -27.24
N ALA A 619 -3.94 16.53 -27.62
CA ALA A 619 -4.77 17.60 -27.12
C ALA A 619 -5.45 17.26 -25.79
N HIS A 620 -5.37 18.18 -24.84
CA HIS A 620 -6.37 18.33 -23.81
C HIS A 620 -7.58 19.06 -24.41
N MET A 621 -8.81 18.65 -24.07
CA MET A 621 -10.02 19.25 -24.61
C MET A 621 -10.86 19.84 -23.48
N LEU A 622 -11.65 20.88 -23.78
CA LEU A 622 -12.60 21.45 -22.83
C LEU A 622 -14.03 21.23 -23.33
N VAL A 623 -14.88 20.84 -22.41
CA VAL A 623 -16.31 20.59 -22.63
C VAL A 623 -17.09 21.78 -22.09
N ASP A 624 -18.07 22.25 -22.85
CA ASP A 624 -18.97 23.31 -22.42
C ASP A 624 -20.08 22.77 -21.49
N PRO A 625 -20.88 23.62 -20.82
CA PRO A 625 -21.95 23.17 -19.93
C PRO A 625 -23.05 22.35 -20.60
N LYS A 626 -23.09 22.28 -21.94
CA LYS A 626 -24.02 21.46 -22.73
C LYS A 626 -23.41 20.12 -23.14
N GLY A 627 -22.24 19.77 -22.61
CA GLY A 627 -21.54 18.53 -22.91
C GLY A 627 -20.86 18.52 -24.29
N GLN A 628 -20.61 19.69 -24.89
CA GLN A 628 -19.97 19.81 -26.21
C GLN A 628 -18.49 20.16 -26.09
N VAL A 629 -17.64 19.39 -26.77
CA VAL A 629 -16.21 19.71 -26.88
C VAL A 629 -16.02 20.93 -27.77
N ARG A 630 -15.52 22.05 -27.22
CA ARG A 630 -15.37 23.32 -27.97
C ARG A 630 -13.99 23.95 -27.93
N VAL A 631 -13.09 23.45 -27.08
CA VAL A 631 -11.67 23.87 -27.04
C VAL A 631 -10.78 22.64 -27.13
N ALA A 632 -9.65 22.77 -27.82
CA ALA A 632 -8.58 21.79 -27.82
C ALA A 632 -7.22 22.49 -27.71
N VAL A 633 -6.43 22.11 -26.72
CA VAL A 633 -5.06 22.60 -26.49
C VAL A 633 -4.12 21.44 -26.74
N GLY A 634 -3.29 21.52 -27.78
CA GLY A 634 -2.37 20.44 -28.12
C GLY A 634 -1.01 20.95 -28.59
N SER A 635 0.00 20.10 -28.49
CA SER A 635 1.38 20.42 -28.86
C SER A 635 1.91 19.46 -29.91
N ASP A 636 2.80 19.95 -30.76
CA ASP A 636 3.53 19.17 -31.76
C ASP A 636 4.92 18.74 -31.26
N ASP A 637 5.68 18.05 -32.12
CA ASP A 637 7.00 17.51 -31.80
C ASP A 637 8.06 18.61 -31.59
N GLU A 638 7.79 19.84 -32.02
CA GLU A 638 8.64 21.01 -31.77
C GLU A 638 8.24 21.74 -30.47
N LEU A 639 7.32 21.15 -29.69
CA LEU A 639 6.73 21.74 -28.50
C LEU A 639 6.06 23.10 -28.79
N SER A 640 5.51 23.28 -30.00
CA SER A 640 4.62 24.40 -30.30
C SER A 640 3.21 24.01 -29.85
N THR A 641 2.67 24.75 -28.88
CA THR A 641 1.30 24.60 -28.41
C THR A 641 0.35 25.43 -29.26
N LYS A 642 -0.78 24.84 -29.63
CA LYS A 642 -1.91 25.48 -30.31
C LYS A 642 -3.17 25.36 -29.46
N VAL A 643 -3.86 26.47 -29.30
CA VAL A 643 -5.18 26.56 -28.69
C VAL A 643 -6.21 26.75 -29.79
N MET A 644 -7.09 25.75 -29.94
CA MET A 644 -8.12 25.70 -30.96
C MET A 644 -9.49 25.90 -30.31
N TYR A 645 -10.38 26.61 -30.97
CA TYR A 645 -11.75 26.87 -30.54
C TYR A 645 -12.75 26.68 -31.69
N ARG A 646 -13.99 26.30 -31.37
CA ARG A 646 -15.14 26.33 -32.29
C ARG A 646 -16.38 26.84 -31.57
N ALA A 647 -17.22 27.61 -32.27
CA ALA A 647 -18.39 28.26 -31.68
C ALA A 647 -19.47 27.26 -31.24
N SER A 648 -19.66 26.18 -32.00
CA SER A 648 -20.61 25.11 -31.70
C SER A 648 -20.00 23.74 -32.05
N HIS A 649 -20.74 22.66 -31.83
CA HIS A 649 -20.29 21.30 -32.16
C HIS A 649 -20.06 21.09 -33.67
N ASP A 650 -20.83 21.78 -34.52
CA ASP A 650 -20.82 21.57 -35.98
C ASP A 650 -20.00 22.61 -36.74
N GLU A 651 -19.52 23.64 -36.04
CA GLU A 651 -18.70 24.72 -36.59
C GLU A 651 -17.22 24.31 -36.73
N GLU A 652 -16.51 24.98 -37.63
CA GLU A 652 -15.09 24.74 -37.87
C GLU A 652 -14.19 25.19 -36.71
N TRP A 653 -13.06 24.50 -36.56
CA TRP A 653 -12.04 24.87 -35.58
C TRP A 653 -11.18 26.01 -36.10
N ARG A 654 -10.99 27.05 -35.28
CA ARG A 654 -10.05 28.15 -35.51
C ARG A 654 -8.98 28.22 -34.42
N VAL A 655 -7.79 28.69 -34.78
CA VAL A 655 -6.70 28.97 -33.82
C VAL A 655 -7.05 30.25 -33.08
N ILE A 656 -6.99 30.21 -31.75
CA ILE A 656 -7.15 31.40 -30.89
C ILE A 656 -5.87 31.77 -30.14
N ASP A 657 -4.91 30.85 -30.06
CA ASP A 657 -3.56 31.13 -29.56
C ASP A 657 -2.54 30.09 -30.09
N GLN A 658 -1.28 30.49 -30.21
CA GLN A 658 -0.16 29.61 -30.55
C GLN A 658 1.14 30.16 -29.96
N TYR A 659 1.88 29.30 -29.26
CA TYR A 659 3.14 29.67 -28.63
C TYR A 659 4.11 28.48 -28.56
N ALA A 660 5.41 28.79 -28.59
CA ALA A 660 6.47 27.79 -28.43
C ALA A 660 6.75 27.52 -26.95
N TYR A 661 7.31 26.35 -26.63
CA TYR A 661 7.78 26.04 -25.27
C TYR A 661 8.70 27.13 -24.72
N GLY A 662 8.54 27.49 -23.44
CA GLY A 662 9.28 28.59 -22.79
C GLY A 662 8.85 30.00 -23.22
N LYS A 663 7.77 30.15 -23.98
CA LYS A 663 7.12 31.44 -24.27
C LYS A 663 5.76 31.52 -23.58
N GLY A 664 5.33 32.76 -23.32
CA GLY A 664 4.01 33.03 -22.73
C GLY A 664 2.89 32.50 -23.63
N GLY A 665 1.82 32.04 -23.01
CA GLY A 665 0.71 31.36 -23.65
C GLY A 665 -0.60 31.54 -22.90
N MET A 666 -1.68 31.04 -23.48
CA MET A 666 -3.01 30.98 -22.89
C MET A 666 -3.44 29.52 -22.68
N LEU A 667 -3.87 29.19 -21.46
CA LEU A 667 -4.48 27.91 -21.09
C LEU A 667 -5.96 28.11 -20.73
N PRO A 668 -6.89 27.67 -21.57
CA PRO A 668 -8.32 27.61 -21.23
C PRO A 668 -8.59 26.67 -20.06
N LEU A 669 -9.43 27.12 -19.13
CA LEU A 669 -9.72 26.44 -17.86
C LEU A 669 -11.16 25.91 -17.81
N GLU A 670 -12.14 26.80 -17.96
CA GLU A 670 -13.56 26.46 -17.78
C GLU A 670 -14.48 27.45 -18.50
N PHE A 671 -15.58 26.98 -19.09
CA PHE A 671 -16.61 27.83 -19.70
C PHE A 671 -17.48 28.51 -18.66
N TYR A 672 -17.89 29.75 -18.96
CA TYR A 672 -18.98 30.39 -18.23
C TYR A 672 -20.32 29.71 -18.52
N GLU A 673 -21.22 29.68 -17.53
CA GLU A 673 -22.58 29.20 -17.77
C GLU A 673 -23.28 30.06 -18.83
N ASN A 674 -23.95 29.39 -19.77
CA ASN A 674 -24.75 30.01 -20.84
C ASN A 674 -24.01 31.03 -21.72
N SER A 675 -22.69 30.93 -21.84
CA SER A 675 -21.84 31.85 -22.61
C SER A 675 -20.82 31.12 -23.49
N ASN A 676 -20.29 31.81 -24.51
CA ASN A 676 -19.12 31.37 -25.27
C ASN A 676 -17.80 31.72 -24.59
N LYS A 677 -17.84 32.62 -23.59
CA LYS A 677 -16.68 33.02 -22.81
C LYS A 677 -16.17 31.88 -21.94
N PHE A 678 -14.88 31.89 -21.65
CA PHE A 678 -14.26 30.96 -20.72
C PHE A 678 -13.14 31.63 -19.93
N PHE A 679 -12.86 31.08 -18.75
CA PHE A 679 -11.71 31.44 -17.95
C PHE A 679 -10.42 30.93 -18.61
N VAL A 680 -9.37 31.75 -18.59
CA VAL A 680 -8.05 31.38 -19.10
C VAL A 680 -6.95 31.76 -18.11
N LYS A 681 -5.95 30.88 -17.94
CA LYS A 681 -4.66 31.20 -17.33
C LYS A 681 -3.73 31.70 -18.43
N SER A 682 -3.26 32.94 -18.36
CA SER A 682 -2.43 33.55 -19.42
C SER A 682 -1.24 34.32 -18.85
N ASN A 683 -0.08 34.16 -19.47
CA ASN A 683 1.15 34.90 -19.17
C ASN A 683 1.75 35.55 -20.44
N HIS A 684 0.92 35.89 -21.42
CA HIS A 684 1.33 36.63 -22.62
C HIS A 684 1.83 38.04 -22.33
N ASP A 685 1.18 38.72 -21.38
CA ASP A 685 1.42 40.13 -21.03
C ASP A 685 2.37 40.30 -19.85
N HIS A 686 2.76 39.21 -19.19
CA HIS A 686 3.53 39.24 -17.95
C HIS A 686 4.14 37.88 -17.63
N THR A 687 5.28 37.84 -16.93
CA THR A 687 5.93 36.58 -16.56
C THR A 687 5.10 35.72 -15.61
N LEU A 688 4.47 36.34 -14.60
CA LEU A 688 3.49 35.72 -13.71
C LEU A 688 2.12 35.57 -14.42
N PRO A 689 1.49 34.39 -14.37
CA PRO A 689 0.22 34.16 -15.02
C PRO A 689 -0.91 34.95 -14.34
N GLY A 690 -1.79 35.52 -15.15
CA GLY A 690 -3.08 36.06 -14.72
C GLY A 690 -4.23 35.12 -15.07
N LEU A 691 -5.28 35.17 -14.26
CA LEU A 691 -6.59 34.61 -14.58
C LEU A 691 -7.39 35.68 -15.33
N PHE A 692 -7.89 35.34 -16.51
CA PHE A 692 -8.68 36.24 -17.34
C PHE A 692 -10.04 35.62 -17.68
N GLU A 693 -11.03 36.48 -17.85
CA GLU A 693 -12.17 36.20 -18.70
C GLU A 693 -11.74 36.39 -20.16
N PHE A 694 -12.01 35.41 -21.02
CA PHE A 694 -11.73 35.50 -22.44
C PHE A 694 -13.00 35.31 -23.26
N ASP A 695 -13.24 36.23 -24.19
CA ASP A 695 -14.25 36.11 -25.22
C ASP A 695 -13.58 35.63 -26.51
N PRO A 696 -13.84 34.39 -26.96
CA PRO A 696 -13.21 33.86 -28.16
C PRO A 696 -13.73 34.53 -29.44
N ASP A 697 -14.92 35.12 -29.42
CA ASP A 697 -15.56 35.70 -30.61
C ASP A 697 -15.00 37.09 -30.91
N SER A 698 -14.79 37.93 -29.89
CA SER A 698 -14.14 39.24 -30.03
C SER A 698 -12.61 39.22 -29.86
N GLY A 699 -12.07 38.19 -29.18
CA GLY A 699 -10.67 38.15 -28.74
C GLY A 699 -10.38 38.97 -27.49
N GLU A 700 -11.40 39.55 -26.85
CA GLU A 700 -11.24 40.38 -25.65
C GLU A 700 -10.77 39.53 -24.45
N LYS A 701 -9.74 40.02 -23.75
CA LYS A 701 -9.20 39.44 -22.49
C LYS A 701 -9.34 40.45 -21.36
N ARG A 702 -10.07 40.09 -20.30
CA ARG A 702 -10.22 40.92 -19.09
C ARG A 702 -9.55 40.24 -17.90
N LEU A 703 -8.54 40.88 -17.32
CA LEU A 703 -7.84 40.37 -16.13
C LEU A 703 -8.80 40.35 -14.93
N LEU A 704 -8.92 39.20 -14.29
CA LEU A 704 -9.69 39.02 -13.05
C LEU A 704 -8.77 39.01 -11.84
N TYR A 705 -7.63 38.32 -11.94
CA TYR A 705 -6.68 38.18 -10.83
C TYR A 705 -5.29 37.84 -11.32
N ARG A 706 -4.26 38.41 -10.69
CA ARG A 706 -2.85 38.03 -10.82
C ARG A 706 -2.18 38.27 -9.48
N HIS A 707 -1.42 37.30 -8.98
CA HIS A 707 -0.61 37.50 -7.78
C HIS A 707 0.69 38.23 -8.14
N GLU A 708 1.24 39.02 -7.23
CA GLU A 708 2.42 39.86 -7.46
C GLU A 708 3.75 39.12 -7.45
N LEU A 709 3.79 37.92 -6.84
CA LEU A 709 5.04 37.17 -6.60
C LEU A 709 5.06 35.74 -7.15
N VAL A 710 3.90 35.07 -7.25
CA VAL A 710 3.85 33.63 -7.52
C VAL A 710 2.79 33.27 -8.55
N ASP A 711 2.98 32.13 -9.19
CA ASP A 711 1.96 31.54 -10.03
C ASP A 711 0.78 31.09 -9.16
N PHE A 712 -0.41 31.11 -9.76
CA PHE A 712 -1.61 30.55 -9.17
C PHE A 712 -2.02 29.26 -9.86
N GLU A 713 -2.69 28.38 -9.11
CA GLU A 713 -3.45 27.26 -9.66
C GLU A 713 -4.95 27.54 -9.55
N PRO A 714 -5.77 27.14 -10.53
CA PRO A 714 -7.22 27.34 -10.46
C PRO A 714 -7.81 26.55 -9.28
N PHE A 715 -8.59 27.22 -8.44
CA PHE A 715 -9.33 26.56 -7.37
C PHE A 715 -10.73 26.19 -7.88
N ILE A 716 -10.82 24.96 -8.39
CA ILE A 716 -12.03 24.39 -8.97
C ILE A 716 -12.73 23.51 -7.93
N LYS A 717 -14.03 23.75 -7.74
CA LYS A 717 -14.91 22.92 -6.94
C LYS A 717 -15.63 21.91 -7.82
N TYR A 718 -15.51 20.63 -7.46
CA TYR A 718 -16.37 19.59 -8.02
C TYR A 718 -17.57 19.37 -7.10
N ASP A 719 -18.77 19.37 -7.67
CA ASP A 719 -20.02 19.08 -6.98
C ASP A 719 -20.52 17.69 -7.44
N GLU A 720 -20.46 16.70 -6.54
CA GLU A 720 -20.84 15.30 -6.85
C GLU A 720 -22.32 15.17 -7.25
N ALA A 721 -23.20 16.10 -6.81
CA ALA A 721 -24.63 16.11 -7.15
C ALA A 721 -24.85 16.40 -8.63
N THR A 722 -24.29 17.53 -9.03
CA THR A 722 -24.51 18.10 -10.36
C THR A 722 -23.50 17.57 -11.36
N LYS A 723 -22.44 16.91 -10.88
CA LYS A 723 -21.24 16.53 -11.63
C LYS A 723 -20.58 17.73 -12.31
N LYS A 724 -20.84 18.94 -11.80
CA LYS A 724 -20.29 20.18 -12.33
C LYS A 724 -18.99 20.52 -11.61
N SER A 725 -18.04 20.98 -12.39
CA SER A 725 -16.87 21.70 -11.90
C SER A 725 -17.15 23.20 -11.99
N SER A 726 -16.70 23.95 -11.00
CA SER A 726 -16.82 25.41 -11.00
C SER A 726 -15.55 26.07 -10.47
N LEU A 727 -14.97 26.96 -11.26
CA LEU A 727 -13.85 27.81 -10.87
C LEU A 727 -14.36 28.89 -9.91
N VAL A 728 -14.03 28.74 -8.63
CA VAL A 728 -14.50 29.66 -7.57
C VAL A 728 -13.40 30.58 -7.04
N GLY A 729 -12.15 30.33 -7.44
CA GLY A 729 -11.01 31.07 -6.94
C GLY A 729 -9.68 30.60 -7.52
N THR A 730 -8.61 30.98 -6.82
CA THR A 730 -7.25 30.54 -7.10
C THR A 730 -6.57 30.03 -5.83
N PHE A 731 -5.68 29.06 -5.99
CA PHE A 731 -4.74 28.59 -4.99
C PHE A 731 -3.39 29.27 -5.24
N ILE A 732 -2.80 29.83 -4.19
CA ILE A 732 -1.48 30.46 -4.24
C ILE A 732 -0.62 29.96 -3.07
N MET A 733 0.69 30.08 -3.22
CA MET A 733 1.63 29.78 -2.14
C MET A 733 2.90 30.64 -2.28
N PRO A 734 2.84 31.94 -1.96
CA PRO A 734 4.01 32.81 -1.87
C PRO A 734 4.90 32.43 -0.69
N ASP A 735 4.28 32.08 0.43
CA ASP A 735 4.92 31.72 1.69
C ASP A 735 4.16 30.56 2.38
N ARG A 736 2.84 30.69 2.56
CA ARG A 736 1.95 29.61 2.99
C ARG A 736 0.90 29.32 1.93
N ALA A 737 0.38 28.10 1.95
CA ALA A 737 -0.70 27.70 1.07
C ALA A 737 -1.99 28.47 1.42
N SER A 738 -2.57 29.19 0.46
CA SER A 738 -3.80 29.94 0.68
C SER A 738 -4.67 29.98 -0.59
N LYS A 739 -5.89 30.51 -0.43
CA LYS A 739 -6.87 30.64 -1.51
C LYS A 739 -7.29 32.10 -1.65
N VAL A 740 -7.46 32.54 -2.90
CA VAL A 740 -8.12 33.82 -3.23
C VAL A 740 -9.43 33.50 -3.92
N TYR A 741 -10.53 33.87 -3.27
CA TYR A 741 -11.87 33.60 -3.75
C TYR A 741 -12.34 34.69 -4.71
N LEU A 742 -12.92 34.27 -5.83
CA LEU A 742 -13.49 35.17 -6.84
C LEU A 742 -15.00 35.30 -6.68
N ASP A 743 -15.64 34.24 -6.16
CA ASP A 743 -17.07 34.20 -5.86
C ASP A 743 -17.23 33.85 -4.38
N SER A 744 -17.61 34.84 -3.57
CA SER A 744 -17.76 34.68 -2.12
C SER A 744 -18.99 33.84 -1.76
N GLU A 745 -20.03 33.83 -2.60
CA GLU A 745 -21.25 33.05 -2.36
C GLU A 745 -20.97 31.56 -2.58
N LEU A 746 -20.38 31.21 -3.73
CA LEU A 746 -19.98 29.83 -4.04
C LEU A 746 -18.89 29.30 -3.10
N SER A 747 -18.11 30.19 -2.49
CA SER A 747 -16.99 29.87 -1.61
C SER A 747 -17.28 30.02 -0.11
N ALA A 748 -18.49 30.41 0.30
CA ALA A 748 -18.81 30.74 1.69
C ALA A 748 -18.42 29.63 2.69
N VAL A 749 -18.63 28.37 2.31
CA VAL A 749 -18.25 27.20 3.14
C VAL A 749 -16.73 27.02 3.25
N ASP A 750 -15.97 27.25 2.16
CA ASP A 750 -14.50 27.14 2.25
C ASP A 750 -13.92 28.29 3.08
N ILE A 751 -14.47 29.50 2.92
CA ILE A 751 -14.09 30.67 3.73
C ILE A 751 -14.32 30.37 5.22
N ALA A 752 -15.46 29.77 5.57
CA ALA A 752 -15.75 29.38 6.94
C ALA A 752 -14.74 28.34 7.48
N PHE A 753 -14.34 27.36 6.65
CA PHE A 753 -13.33 26.38 7.06
C PHE A 753 -11.93 26.97 7.18
N ASP A 754 -11.52 27.86 6.28
CA ASP A 754 -10.22 28.54 6.39
C ASP A 754 -10.15 29.38 7.67
N ASN A 755 -11.26 30.03 8.05
CA ASN A 755 -11.34 30.77 9.31
C ASN A 755 -11.32 29.84 10.55
N LEU A 756 -11.85 28.62 10.43
CA LEU A 756 -11.84 27.64 11.51
C LEU A 756 -10.45 27.01 11.72
N PHE A 757 -9.63 26.94 10.67
CA PHE A 757 -8.30 26.36 10.67
C PHE A 757 -7.26 27.36 10.13
N PRO A 758 -7.00 28.48 10.81
CA PRO A 758 -6.20 29.59 10.28
C PRO A 758 -4.72 29.24 10.03
N ASP A 759 -4.20 28.18 10.65
CA ASP A 759 -2.82 27.71 10.50
C ASP A 759 -2.69 26.52 9.54
N ASP A 760 -3.79 26.02 8.97
CA ASP A 760 -3.81 24.88 8.07
C ASP A 760 -4.43 25.24 6.71
N TYR A 761 -4.10 24.45 5.70
CA TYR A 761 -4.79 24.47 4.43
C TYR A 761 -5.96 23.48 4.45
N VAL A 762 -7.15 24.00 4.15
CA VAL A 762 -8.39 23.21 4.13
C VAL A 762 -8.91 22.98 2.72
N LYS A 763 -9.22 21.73 2.41
CA LYS A 763 -9.82 21.32 1.13
C LYS A 763 -11.04 20.45 1.35
N VAL A 764 -12.16 20.79 0.72
CA VAL A 764 -13.31 19.88 0.61
C VAL A 764 -13.00 18.81 -0.46
N THR A 765 -13.03 17.53 -0.08
CA THR A 765 -12.70 16.40 -0.98
C THR A 765 -13.93 15.75 -1.61
N GLY A 766 -15.11 15.94 -1.02
CA GLY A 766 -16.39 15.50 -1.57
C GLY A 766 -17.57 16.07 -0.79
N ARG A 767 -18.76 16.07 -1.39
CA ARG A 767 -19.98 16.63 -0.79
C ARG A 767 -21.22 15.89 -1.29
N SER A 768 -22.19 15.66 -0.42
CA SER A 768 -23.47 15.04 -0.78
C SER A 768 -24.30 15.97 -1.67
N ALA A 769 -25.26 15.38 -2.38
CA ALA A 769 -26.05 16.04 -3.40
C ALA A 769 -26.93 17.17 -2.86
N ASP A 770 -27.50 16.93 -1.68
CA ASP A 770 -28.26 17.89 -0.89
C ASP A 770 -27.38 18.95 -0.18
N LYS A 771 -26.04 18.85 -0.32
CA LYS A 771 -25.03 19.70 0.32
C LYS A 771 -25.09 19.67 1.85
N MET A 772 -25.72 18.63 2.43
CA MET A 772 -25.84 18.47 3.87
C MET A 772 -24.57 17.89 4.50
N PHE A 773 -23.82 17.11 3.75
CA PHE A 773 -22.57 16.50 4.21
C PHE A 773 -21.39 16.92 3.34
N SER A 774 -20.24 17.18 3.96
CA SER A 774 -18.98 17.45 3.24
C SER A 774 -17.82 16.77 3.93
N ILE A 775 -16.91 16.20 3.14
CA ILE A 775 -15.64 15.68 3.64
C ILE A 775 -14.60 16.77 3.51
N VAL A 776 -13.97 17.11 4.63
CA VAL A 776 -13.02 18.20 4.77
C VAL A 776 -11.67 17.60 5.11
N ARG A 777 -10.65 17.93 4.32
CA ARG A 777 -9.26 17.56 4.57
C ARG A 777 -8.48 18.77 5.06
N VAL A 778 -7.83 18.63 6.21
CA VAL A 778 -6.99 19.64 6.86
C VAL A 778 -5.54 19.19 6.81
N THR A 779 -4.64 20.06 6.33
CA THR A 779 -3.21 19.74 6.10
C THR A 779 -2.33 20.96 6.34
N SER A 780 -1.09 20.75 6.80
CA SER A 780 -0.08 21.82 6.94
C SER A 780 1.33 21.28 6.72
N ASP A 781 2.34 22.08 7.05
CA ASP A 781 3.74 21.68 7.16
C ASP A 781 4.00 20.63 8.26
N ARG A 782 3.12 20.59 9.26
CA ARG A 782 3.15 19.70 10.43
C ARG A 782 2.07 18.62 10.41
N ASN A 783 0.90 18.91 9.84
CA ASN A 783 -0.20 17.96 9.72
C ASN A 783 -0.16 17.24 8.35
N PRO A 784 0.15 15.93 8.30
CA PRO A 784 0.21 15.19 7.04
C PRO A 784 -1.16 14.97 6.36
N GLY A 785 -2.25 15.22 7.09
CA GLY A 785 -3.61 15.23 6.59
C GLY A 785 -4.59 14.52 7.51
N GLU A 786 -5.62 15.24 7.92
CA GLU A 786 -6.76 14.73 8.68
C GLU A 786 -8.06 14.96 7.91
N PHE A 787 -9.02 14.06 8.10
CA PHE A 787 -10.33 14.11 7.47
C PHE A 787 -11.43 14.28 8.51
N TYR A 788 -12.37 15.14 8.18
CA TYR A 788 -13.53 15.47 8.98
C TYR A 788 -14.80 15.38 8.14
N LEU A 789 -15.91 14.99 8.77
CA LEU A 789 -17.26 15.08 8.21
C LEU A 789 -17.92 16.35 8.76
N PHE A 790 -18.23 17.28 7.88
CA PHE A 790 -19.11 18.40 8.19
C PHE A 790 -20.56 18.00 7.94
N ASP A 791 -21.41 18.15 8.96
CA ASP A 791 -22.87 18.00 8.91
C ASP A 791 -23.49 19.40 9.03
N LYS A 792 -24.06 19.88 7.92
CA LYS A 792 -24.66 21.22 7.82
C LYS A 792 -25.92 21.34 8.68
N GLN A 793 -26.69 20.26 8.85
CA GLN A 793 -27.92 20.30 9.65
C GLN A 793 -27.60 20.55 11.12
N LYS A 794 -26.56 19.87 11.61
CA LYS A 794 -26.10 19.98 13.00
C LYS A 794 -25.10 21.12 13.20
N ASN A 795 -24.62 21.72 12.12
CA ASN A 795 -23.50 22.65 12.11
C ASN A 795 -22.29 22.10 12.89
N SER A 796 -21.94 20.84 12.64
CA SER A 796 -20.92 20.11 13.40
C SER A 796 -19.84 19.54 12.49
N LEU A 797 -18.59 19.58 12.95
CA LEU A 797 -17.45 18.96 12.28
C LEU A 797 -16.94 17.77 13.10
N THR A 798 -17.02 16.57 12.55
CA THR A 798 -16.67 15.31 13.23
C THR A 798 -15.39 14.73 12.64
N TYR A 799 -14.38 14.45 13.47
CA TYR A 799 -13.17 13.76 13.02
C TYR A 799 -13.48 12.35 12.51
N LEU A 800 -12.94 12.01 11.34
CA LEU A 800 -13.09 10.68 10.73
C LEU A 800 -11.82 9.85 10.85
N ALA A 801 -10.69 10.39 10.36
CA ALA A 801 -9.43 9.66 10.28
C ALA A 801 -8.25 10.58 9.97
N SER A 802 -7.04 10.12 10.31
CA SER A 802 -5.77 10.73 9.94
C SER A 802 -5.07 9.87 8.88
N ARG A 803 -4.36 10.49 7.93
CA ARG A 803 -3.52 9.78 6.96
C ARG A 803 -2.38 9.03 7.64
N ARG A 804 -1.85 9.57 8.73
CA ARG A 804 -0.71 9.03 9.49
C ARG A 804 -0.97 9.25 10.99
N PRO A 805 -1.84 8.46 11.64
CA PRO A 805 -2.24 8.68 13.04
C PRO A 805 -1.09 8.57 14.05
N TRP A 806 0.04 8.02 13.64
CA TRP A 806 1.27 7.94 14.43
C TRP A 806 2.15 9.21 14.33
N ILE A 807 1.82 10.16 13.45
CA ILE A 807 2.47 11.47 13.40
C ILE A 807 1.66 12.43 14.25
N ASP A 808 2.28 12.94 15.31
CA ASP A 808 1.74 14.01 16.15
C ASP A 808 2.18 15.37 15.58
N PRO A 809 1.26 16.19 15.05
CA PRO A 809 1.60 17.50 14.45
C PRO A 809 2.30 18.45 15.43
N VAL A 810 2.06 18.33 16.73
CA VAL A 810 2.67 19.21 17.75
C VAL A 810 4.17 18.94 17.89
N LYS A 811 4.62 17.71 17.57
CA LYS A 811 6.04 17.33 17.62
C LYS A 811 6.79 17.65 16.32
N MET A 812 6.08 18.02 15.25
CA MET A 812 6.68 18.34 13.96
C MET A 812 7.21 19.77 13.92
N ALA A 813 8.29 19.98 13.17
CA ALA A 813 8.92 21.28 13.01
C ALA A 813 8.15 22.16 12.01
N THR A 814 8.13 23.47 12.25
CA THR A 814 7.52 24.44 11.33
C THR A 814 8.49 24.80 10.21
N LYS A 815 7.98 24.82 8.97
CA LYS A 815 8.71 25.35 7.81
C LYS A 815 8.58 26.87 7.75
N LYS A 816 9.70 27.58 7.83
CA LYS A 816 9.73 29.05 7.75
C LYS A 816 10.14 29.50 6.35
N PRO A 817 9.33 30.30 5.63
CA PRO A 817 9.71 30.85 4.35
C PRO A 817 10.91 31.81 4.51
N PHE A 818 11.81 31.85 3.54
CA PHE A 818 12.86 32.86 3.46
C PHE A 818 13.08 33.31 2.02
N SER A 819 13.70 34.47 1.86
CA SER A 819 14.19 34.96 0.59
C SER A 819 15.45 35.80 0.77
N PHE A 820 16.30 35.80 -0.25
CA PHE A 820 17.51 36.62 -0.29
C PHE A 820 17.92 36.85 -1.75
N LYS A 821 18.86 37.78 -1.98
CA LYS A 821 19.43 38.02 -3.32
C LYS A 821 20.65 37.13 -3.53
N ALA A 822 20.64 36.35 -4.61
CA ALA A 822 21.82 35.65 -5.12
C ALA A 822 22.90 36.66 -5.56
N ARG A 823 24.10 36.15 -5.83
CA ARG A 823 25.27 36.95 -6.23
C ARG A 823 25.05 37.82 -7.49
N ASP A 824 24.13 37.43 -8.35
CA ASP A 824 23.76 38.16 -9.57
C ASP A 824 22.50 39.04 -9.40
N GLY A 825 21.98 39.14 -8.17
CA GLY A 825 20.85 40.00 -7.82
C GLY A 825 19.48 39.34 -7.96
N LEU A 826 19.39 38.11 -8.48
CA LEU A 826 18.15 37.34 -8.56
C LEU A 826 17.64 37.04 -7.14
N THR A 827 16.36 37.30 -6.88
CA THR A 827 15.76 36.94 -5.59
C THR A 827 15.44 35.45 -5.59
N LEU A 828 16.04 34.71 -4.66
CA LEU A 828 15.75 33.30 -4.42
C LEU A 828 14.79 33.14 -3.25
N HIS A 829 13.99 32.09 -3.31
CA HIS A 829 12.97 31.76 -2.31
C HIS A 829 13.18 30.35 -1.79
N GLY A 830 12.69 30.06 -0.59
CA GLY A 830 12.79 28.72 -0.03
C GLY A 830 12.16 28.58 1.34
N TYR A 831 12.45 27.45 1.98
CA TYR A 831 12.00 27.14 3.33
C TYR A 831 13.17 26.68 4.20
N LEU A 832 13.25 27.26 5.39
CA LEU A 832 14.14 26.84 6.47
C LEU A 832 13.31 26.11 7.53
N THR A 833 13.68 24.86 7.81
CA THR A 833 13.07 24.06 8.89
C THR A 833 14.10 23.86 9.98
N LEU A 834 13.77 24.25 11.21
CA LEU A 834 14.67 24.12 12.36
C LEU A 834 14.20 22.97 13.26
N PRO A 835 15.11 22.26 13.94
CA PRO A 835 14.73 21.29 14.96
C PRO A 835 13.87 21.95 16.06
N SER A 836 12.80 21.28 16.46
CA SER A 836 11.88 21.79 17.48
C SER A 836 12.62 22.15 18.78
N GLY A 837 12.39 23.36 19.28
CA GLY A 837 13.02 23.86 20.50
C GLY A 837 14.49 24.32 20.37
N LYS A 838 15.08 24.28 19.17
CA LYS A 838 16.42 24.83 18.91
C LYS A 838 16.35 26.24 18.33
N LYS A 839 17.33 27.08 18.70
CA LYS A 839 17.55 28.38 18.07
C LYS A 839 18.33 28.19 16.76
N ALA A 840 18.16 29.12 15.83
CA ALA A 840 18.93 29.15 14.58
C ALA A 840 20.36 29.66 14.84
N GLU A 841 21.18 28.84 15.50
CA GLU A 841 22.51 29.23 15.95
C GLU A 841 23.50 28.06 15.73
N LYS A 842 24.30 28.16 14.67
CA LYS A 842 25.39 27.23 14.32
C LYS A 842 24.98 25.75 14.37
N LEU A 843 23.81 25.44 13.80
CA LEU A 843 23.28 24.07 13.74
C LEU A 843 23.99 23.25 12.64
N PRO A 844 24.09 21.92 12.78
CA PRO A 844 24.35 21.07 11.62
C PRO A 844 23.22 21.27 10.61
N MET A 845 23.58 21.44 9.33
CA MET A 845 22.61 21.78 8.29
C MET A 845 22.66 20.81 7.12
N ILE A 846 21.49 20.52 6.58
CA ILE A 846 21.32 19.76 5.35
C ILE A 846 20.66 20.67 4.32
N VAL A 847 21.38 20.94 3.23
CA VAL A 847 20.83 21.58 2.04
C VAL A 847 20.10 20.51 1.24
N HIS A 848 18.81 20.71 0.98
CA HIS A 848 17.91 19.70 0.43
C HIS A 848 17.28 20.19 -0.89
N PRO A 849 18.05 20.20 -2.01
CA PRO A 849 17.54 20.61 -3.31
C PRO A 849 16.49 19.61 -3.83
N HIS A 850 15.38 20.13 -4.35
CA HIS A 850 14.33 19.33 -4.96
C HIS A 850 14.73 18.75 -6.33
N GLY A 851 13.99 17.72 -6.76
CA GLY A 851 14.06 17.15 -8.12
C GLY A 851 13.32 17.99 -9.16
N GLY A 852 13.32 17.55 -10.41
CA GLY A 852 12.76 18.28 -11.55
C GLY A 852 13.82 18.41 -12.65
N PRO A 853 14.40 19.61 -12.89
CA PRO A 853 14.28 20.83 -12.08
C PRO A 853 13.20 21.82 -12.54
N HIS A 854 12.76 21.74 -13.81
CA HIS A 854 11.90 22.76 -14.41
C HIS A 854 10.43 22.50 -14.14
N GLY A 855 9.76 23.43 -13.46
CA GLY A 855 8.35 23.32 -13.07
C GLY A 855 8.13 22.96 -11.58
N PRO A 856 8.71 21.86 -11.05
CA PRO A 856 8.64 21.56 -9.63
C PRO A 856 9.27 22.65 -8.76
N ARG A 857 8.80 22.74 -7.50
CA ARG A 857 9.38 23.58 -6.46
C ARG A 857 9.15 22.96 -5.08
N ASP A 858 9.95 23.34 -4.11
CA ASP A 858 9.65 23.12 -2.71
C ASP A 858 8.53 24.04 -2.22
N GLY A 859 7.64 23.49 -1.39
CA GLY A 859 6.46 24.16 -0.87
C GLY A 859 6.26 23.95 0.64
N TRP A 860 5.28 24.68 1.19
CA TRP A 860 5.00 24.72 2.61
C TRP A 860 4.52 23.38 3.22
N PHE A 861 3.89 22.49 2.45
CA PHE A 861 3.28 21.26 2.99
C PHE A 861 4.28 20.27 3.65
N PHE A 862 3.73 19.36 4.47
CA PHE A 862 4.44 18.29 5.17
C PHE A 862 5.35 17.45 4.25
N SER A 863 6.58 17.22 4.67
CA SER A 863 7.56 16.36 3.98
C SER A 863 8.20 15.39 4.96
N ASN A 864 8.15 14.09 4.65
CA ASN A 864 8.71 13.04 5.53
C ASN A 864 10.21 13.25 5.78
N ASP A 865 11.00 13.55 4.74
CA ASP A 865 12.45 13.71 4.87
C ASP A 865 12.79 14.98 5.66
N VAL A 866 12.11 16.10 5.38
CA VAL A 866 12.35 17.36 6.10
C VAL A 866 12.04 17.21 7.59
N GLN A 867 10.89 16.60 7.92
CA GLN A 867 10.48 16.39 9.31
C GLN A 867 11.37 15.35 10.01
N LEU A 868 11.79 14.29 9.31
CA LEU A 868 12.74 13.32 9.84
C LEU A 868 14.06 14.00 10.19
N LEU A 869 14.66 14.74 9.27
CA LEU A 869 15.94 15.40 9.48
C LEU A 869 15.85 16.44 10.61
N ALA A 870 14.81 17.28 10.62
CA ALA A 870 14.58 18.24 11.70
C ALA A 870 14.41 17.55 13.07
N SER A 871 13.70 16.41 13.12
CA SER A 871 13.54 15.62 14.35
C SER A 871 14.84 15.04 14.89
N ARG A 872 15.92 15.03 14.08
CA ARG A 872 17.24 14.50 14.44
C ARG A 872 18.29 15.57 14.69
N GLY A 873 17.88 16.83 14.80
CA GLY A 873 18.77 17.94 15.18
C GLY A 873 19.32 18.76 14.02
N TYR A 874 18.96 18.43 12.78
CA TYR A 874 19.45 19.14 11.59
C TYR A 874 18.56 20.34 11.23
N ALA A 875 19.18 21.49 10.93
CA ALA A 875 18.52 22.50 10.12
C ALA A 875 18.37 21.98 8.68
N VAL A 876 17.21 22.16 8.06
CA VAL A 876 16.96 21.73 6.68
C VAL A 876 16.67 22.96 5.82
N LEU A 877 17.51 23.18 4.82
CA LEU A 877 17.42 24.31 3.89
C LEU A 877 16.90 23.82 2.54
N GLN A 878 15.65 24.16 2.22
CA GLN A 878 15.02 23.91 0.93
C GLN A 878 15.07 25.18 0.09
N VAL A 879 15.58 25.10 -1.14
CA VAL A 879 15.82 26.28 -2.00
C VAL A 879 15.11 26.07 -3.34
N ASN A 880 14.25 27.03 -3.69
CA ASN A 880 13.70 27.16 -5.04
C ASN A 880 14.70 27.97 -5.86
N PHE A 881 15.67 27.27 -6.45
CA PHE A 881 16.69 27.84 -7.33
C PHE A 881 16.09 28.26 -8.67
N ARG A 882 16.78 29.09 -9.46
CA ARG A 882 16.32 29.47 -10.80
C ARG A 882 16.05 28.22 -11.63
N GLY A 883 14.94 28.18 -12.37
CA GLY A 883 14.46 26.95 -12.98
C GLY A 883 13.28 26.32 -12.25
N SER A 884 13.12 26.49 -10.94
CA SER A 884 11.91 26.05 -10.24
C SER A 884 10.68 26.79 -10.79
N GLY A 885 9.52 26.12 -10.81
CA GLY A 885 8.26 26.78 -11.19
C GLY A 885 7.70 27.65 -10.06
N GLY A 886 6.54 28.27 -10.29
CA GLY A 886 5.77 28.96 -9.25
C GLY A 886 6.18 30.40 -8.97
N TYR A 887 7.22 30.93 -9.63
CA TYR A 887 7.71 32.32 -9.49
C TYR A 887 7.75 33.04 -10.86
N GLY A 888 6.90 32.63 -11.80
CA GLY A 888 6.82 33.20 -13.15
C GLY A 888 7.72 32.52 -14.17
N LEU A 889 7.35 32.68 -15.43
CA LEU A 889 8.00 32.05 -16.58
C LEU A 889 9.48 32.44 -16.72
N ASP A 890 9.85 33.66 -16.31
CA ASP A 890 11.22 34.17 -16.45
C ASP A 890 12.13 33.54 -15.41
N PHE A 891 11.62 33.28 -14.20
CA PHE A 891 12.35 32.57 -13.16
C PHE A 891 12.61 31.10 -13.54
N GLU A 892 11.61 30.42 -14.12
CA GLU A 892 11.78 29.06 -14.67
C GLU A 892 12.76 29.07 -15.86
N ASN A 893 12.59 30.00 -16.81
CA ASN A 893 13.45 30.10 -17.99
C ASN A 893 14.90 30.45 -17.63
N ALA A 894 15.15 31.15 -16.52
CA ALA A 894 16.50 31.49 -16.06
C ALA A 894 17.33 30.26 -15.67
N GLY A 895 16.71 29.08 -15.49
CA GLY A 895 17.43 27.81 -15.29
C GLY A 895 17.77 27.08 -16.60
N HIS A 896 17.22 27.47 -17.75
CA HIS A 896 17.45 26.75 -19.00
C HIS A 896 18.91 26.88 -19.44
N GLY A 897 19.57 25.73 -19.64
CA GLY A 897 20.97 25.64 -19.98
C GLY A 897 21.92 25.83 -18.79
N GLU A 898 21.42 26.03 -17.58
CA GLU A 898 22.22 26.41 -16.40
C GLU A 898 22.48 25.27 -15.40
N TRP A 899 22.26 24.02 -15.81
CA TRP A 899 22.59 22.85 -15.01
C TRP A 899 24.09 22.82 -14.70
N GLY A 900 24.44 22.82 -13.40
CA GLY A 900 25.84 22.94 -12.93
C GLY A 900 26.44 24.35 -13.03
N GLY A 901 25.76 25.26 -13.73
CA GLY A 901 26.09 26.68 -13.84
C GLY A 901 25.42 27.50 -12.74
N LEU A 902 24.67 28.53 -13.12
CA LEU A 902 24.04 29.47 -12.19
C LEU A 902 23.00 28.81 -11.26
N MET A 903 22.34 27.73 -11.70
CA MET A 903 21.45 26.96 -10.81
C MET A 903 22.19 26.35 -9.62
N GLN A 904 23.47 25.98 -9.82
CA GLN A 904 24.31 25.48 -8.74
C GLN A 904 24.85 26.62 -7.86
N ASP A 905 25.06 27.80 -8.44
CA ASP A 905 25.44 29.00 -7.69
C ASP A 905 24.32 29.44 -6.74
N ASP A 906 23.05 29.30 -7.14
CA ASP A 906 21.90 29.60 -6.28
C ASP A 906 21.91 28.76 -4.99
N LEU A 907 22.22 27.46 -5.10
CA LEU A 907 22.35 26.57 -3.94
C LEU A 907 23.56 26.95 -3.07
N THR A 908 24.66 27.33 -3.71
CA THR A 908 25.88 27.79 -3.03
C THR A 908 25.61 29.06 -2.24
N ASP A 909 24.96 30.05 -2.86
CA ASP A 909 24.63 31.33 -2.26
C ASP A 909 23.65 31.17 -1.10
N ALA A 910 22.66 30.28 -1.23
CA ALA A 910 21.73 29.98 -0.15
C ALA A 910 22.42 29.30 1.04
N THR A 911 23.38 28.42 0.76
CA THR A 911 24.20 27.77 1.78
C THR A 911 25.04 28.81 2.54
N ARG A 912 25.72 29.71 1.82
CA ARG A 912 26.54 30.78 2.40
C ARG A 912 25.69 31.78 3.17
N TRP A 913 24.53 32.16 2.65
CA TRP A 913 23.55 32.98 3.37
C TRP A 913 23.19 32.38 4.73
N ALA A 914 22.96 31.07 4.81
CA ALA A 914 22.65 30.41 6.08
C ALA A 914 23.83 30.44 7.07
N VAL A 915 25.07 30.33 6.60
CA VAL A 915 26.29 30.47 7.43
C VAL A 915 26.44 31.92 7.91
N GLU A 916 26.33 32.89 7.02
CA GLU A 916 26.48 34.32 7.30
C GLU A 916 25.44 34.83 8.31
N ASN A 917 24.22 34.29 8.26
CA ASN A 917 23.16 34.59 9.22
C ASN A 917 23.29 33.79 10.53
N GLY A 918 24.39 33.06 10.72
CA GLY A 918 24.67 32.29 11.93
C GLY A 918 23.78 31.07 12.14
N ILE A 919 23.02 30.65 11.13
CA ILE A 919 22.08 29.53 11.21
C ILE A 919 22.84 28.21 11.18
N ALA A 920 23.75 28.06 10.22
CA ALA A 920 24.52 26.84 9.99
C ALA A 920 25.94 26.97 10.56
N ALA A 921 26.47 25.88 11.12
CA ALA A 921 27.89 25.74 11.38
C ALA A 921 28.62 25.42 10.07
N GLU A 922 29.61 26.25 9.69
CA GLU A 922 30.35 26.17 8.42
C GLU A 922 31.01 24.81 8.19
N ASP A 923 31.47 24.16 9.26
CA ASP A 923 32.11 22.85 9.26
C ASP A 923 31.13 21.67 9.46
N ARG A 924 29.82 21.91 9.42
CA ARG A 924 28.77 20.89 9.67
C ARG A 924 27.63 20.94 8.65
N ILE A 925 27.98 21.06 7.37
CA ILE A 925 27.00 21.15 6.27
C ILE A 925 27.09 19.93 5.35
N CYS A 926 25.94 19.32 5.05
CA CYS A 926 25.82 18.33 3.99
C CYS A 926 24.77 18.74 2.95
N ILE A 927 24.84 18.14 1.76
CA ILE A 927 23.84 18.33 0.70
C ILE A 927 23.22 16.97 0.32
N TYR A 928 21.89 16.90 0.29
CA TYR A 928 21.15 15.67 0.03
C TYR A 928 19.98 15.95 -0.91
N GLY A 929 19.84 15.22 -2.01
CA GLY A 929 18.71 15.40 -2.91
C GLY A 929 18.39 14.19 -3.77
N GLY A 930 17.18 14.21 -4.33
CA GLY A 930 16.62 13.17 -5.21
C GLY A 930 16.60 13.61 -6.67
N SER A 931 16.87 12.73 -7.64
CA SER A 931 16.73 13.06 -9.08
C SER A 931 17.68 14.19 -9.51
N TYR A 932 17.18 15.30 -10.08
CA TYR A 932 17.99 16.52 -10.26
C TYR A 932 18.60 17.00 -8.93
N GLY A 933 17.92 16.89 -7.81
CA GLY A 933 18.49 17.20 -6.49
C GLY A 933 19.68 16.29 -6.16
N GLY A 934 19.68 15.04 -6.62
CA GLY A 934 20.82 14.12 -6.50
C GLY A 934 21.99 14.54 -7.41
N TYR A 935 21.70 14.98 -8.64
CA TYR A 935 22.68 15.65 -9.50
C TYR A 935 23.28 16.88 -8.80
N ALA A 936 22.44 17.78 -8.28
CA ALA A 936 22.85 19.03 -7.65
C ALA A 936 23.64 18.81 -6.35
N ALA A 937 23.34 17.75 -5.60
CA ALA A 937 24.12 17.35 -4.44
C ALA A 937 25.55 16.98 -4.82
N LEU A 938 25.71 16.14 -5.86
CA LEU A 938 27.03 15.70 -6.30
C LEU A 938 27.79 16.80 -7.06
N MET A 939 27.09 17.60 -7.87
CA MET A 939 27.69 18.74 -8.55
C MET A 939 28.10 19.84 -7.56
N GLY A 940 27.37 20.00 -6.45
CA GLY A 940 27.72 20.92 -5.37
C GLY A 940 29.08 20.63 -4.76
N VAL A 941 29.38 19.36 -4.45
CA VAL A 941 30.69 18.97 -3.89
C VAL A 941 31.82 18.88 -4.91
N VAL A 942 31.49 18.83 -6.20
CA VAL A 942 32.48 19.00 -7.29
C VAL A 942 32.85 20.47 -7.44
N LYS A 943 31.85 21.37 -7.49
CA LYS A 943 32.04 22.81 -7.73
C LYS A 943 32.59 23.55 -6.51
N GLU A 944 32.11 23.19 -5.32
CA GLU A 944 32.45 23.81 -4.04
C GLU A 944 33.03 22.75 -3.08
N PRO A 945 34.24 22.21 -3.36
CA PRO A 945 34.78 21.04 -2.65
C PRO A 945 35.06 21.28 -1.17
N ASP A 946 35.13 22.54 -0.73
CA ASP A 946 35.40 22.93 0.66
C ASP A 946 34.12 23.33 1.44
N LEU A 947 32.97 23.48 0.77
CA LEU A 947 31.75 24.00 1.39
C LEU A 947 30.96 22.92 2.15
N TYR A 948 31.02 21.68 1.69
CA TYR A 948 30.21 20.59 2.23
C TYR A 948 31.10 19.47 2.80
N GLN A 949 30.72 18.94 3.95
CA GLN A 949 31.38 17.79 4.56
C GLN A 949 30.90 16.46 3.96
N CYS A 950 29.65 16.41 3.49
CA CYS A 950 29.11 15.21 2.86
C CYS A 950 28.03 15.50 1.80
N ALA A 951 27.88 14.58 0.85
CA ALA A 951 26.85 14.59 -0.17
C ALA A 951 26.14 13.23 -0.28
N ILE A 952 24.81 13.27 -0.41
CA ILE A 952 23.98 12.09 -0.65
C ILE A 952 23.23 12.28 -1.97
N GLY A 953 23.57 11.47 -2.95
CA GLY A 953 22.88 11.43 -4.23
C GLY A 953 21.86 10.29 -4.26
N HIS A 954 20.56 10.62 -4.16
CA HIS A 954 19.47 9.66 -4.22
C HIS A 954 18.84 9.66 -5.62
N VAL A 955 18.84 8.51 -6.30
CA VAL A 955 18.27 8.33 -7.65
C VAL A 955 18.67 9.45 -8.61
N GLY A 956 19.94 9.87 -8.57
CA GLY A 956 20.44 11.06 -9.25
C GLY A 956 20.95 10.80 -10.68
N VAL A 957 21.06 11.88 -11.44
CA VAL A 957 21.76 11.89 -12.74
C VAL A 957 23.19 12.35 -12.51
N TYR A 958 24.18 11.60 -12.99
CA TYR A 958 25.60 11.91 -12.75
C TYR A 958 26.42 12.05 -14.03
N ASP A 959 25.81 11.76 -15.18
CA ASP A 959 26.36 11.94 -16.52
C ASP A 959 25.25 12.49 -17.44
N LEU A 960 25.40 13.74 -17.84
CA LEU A 960 24.41 14.46 -18.64
C LEU A 960 24.44 14.03 -20.11
N GLU A 961 25.59 13.60 -20.64
CA GLU A 961 25.69 13.04 -22.00
C GLU A 961 24.94 11.70 -22.09
N PHE A 962 25.09 10.86 -21.06
CA PHE A 962 24.35 9.61 -20.92
C PHE A 962 22.84 9.86 -20.76
N MET A 963 22.43 10.82 -19.91
CA MET A 963 21.01 11.19 -19.76
C MET A 963 20.40 11.61 -21.09
N LYS A 964 21.13 12.41 -21.88
CA LYS A 964 20.65 12.91 -23.17
C LYS A 964 20.48 11.81 -24.23
N SER A 965 21.30 10.77 -24.16
CA SER A 965 21.31 9.67 -25.15
C SER A 965 20.47 8.45 -24.78
N THR A 966 20.21 8.22 -23.48
CA THR A 966 19.62 6.96 -22.97
C THR A 966 18.42 7.22 -22.02
N GLY A 967 18.01 8.47 -21.85
CA GLY A 967 16.95 8.88 -20.92
C GLY A 967 15.52 8.70 -21.47
N ASN A 968 14.59 8.34 -20.60
CA ASN A 968 13.18 8.17 -20.96
C ASN A 968 12.49 9.47 -21.43
N VAL A 969 12.95 10.64 -20.99
CA VAL A 969 12.41 11.95 -21.42
C VAL A 969 12.66 12.15 -22.91
N ALA A 970 13.91 12.08 -23.36
CA ALA A 970 14.28 12.26 -24.77
C ALA A 970 13.66 11.18 -25.68
N GLU A 971 13.62 9.94 -25.20
CA GLU A 971 13.15 8.79 -26.00
C GLU A 971 11.63 8.61 -26.03
N ARG A 972 10.91 8.98 -24.96
CA ARG A 972 9.50 8.59 -24.76
C ARG A 972 8.53 9.76 -24.70
N MET A 973 9.00 10.97 -24.45
CA MET A 973 8.15 12.15 -24.43
C MET A 973 8.10 12.81 -25.81
N LEU A 974 6.90 13.23 -26.20
CA LEU A 974 6.72 14.03 -27.41
C LEU A 974 7.51 15.34 -27.29
N GLY A 975 8.32 15.66 -28.30
CA GLY A 975 9.25 16.80 -28.25
C GLY A 975 10.31 16.70 -27.15
N GLY A 976 10.49 15.52 -26.52
CA GLY A 976 11.44 15.32 -25.42
C GLY A 976 12.87 15.67 -25.80
N LYS A 977 13.30 15.37 -27.03
CA LYS A 977 14.61 15.80 -27.54
C LYS A 977 14.74 17.33 -27.60
N VAL A 978 13.73 18.01 -28.15
CA VAL A 978 13.69 19.49 -28.25
C VAL A 978 13.71 20.12 -26.86
N TYR A 979 12.95 19.55 -25.92
CA TYR A 979 13.00 19.95 -24.51
C TYR A 979 14.41 19.82 -23.94
N MET A 980 15.03 18.64 -24.06
CA MET A 980 16.37 18.37 -23.52
C MET A 980 17.45 19.26 -24.13
N ASP A 981 17.39 19.51 -25.44
CA ASP A 981 18.29 20.45 -26.13
C ASP A 981 18.15 21.88 -25.59
N LYS A 982 16.93 22.30 -25.26
CA LYS A 982 16.68 23.64 -24.72
C LYS A 982 17.08 23.79 -23.25
N VAL A 983 16.78 22.81 -22.41
CA VAL A 983 16.97 22.94 -20.95
C VAL A 983 18.36 22.53 -20.46
N MET A 984 19.07 21.65 -21.17
CA MET A 984 20.46 21.27 -20.84
C MET A 984 21.49 21.88 -21.81
N GLY A 985 21.06 22.28 -23.00
CA GLY A 985 21.97 22.71 -24.08
C GLY A 985 22.48 21.54 -24.93
N THR A 986 23.25 21.88 -25.96
CA THR A 986 23.79 20.94 -26.96
C THR A 986 25.30 20.84 -26.99
N ASP A 987 26.02 21.69 -26.24
CA ASP A 987 27.48 21.68 -26.17
C ASP A 987 27.98 20.47 -25.37
N PRO A 988 28.62 19.46 -26.02
CA PRO A 988 29.09 18.26 -25.34
C PRO A 988 30.16 18.58 -24.29
N ASP A 989 31.02 19.59 -24.51
CA ASP A 989 32.05 19.94 -23.55
C ASP A 989 31.45 20.57 -22.30
N LYS A 990 30.37 21.36 -22.45
CA LYS A 990 29.61 21.88 -21.29
C LYS A 990 28.98 20.74 -20.52
N LEU A 991 28.23 19.85 -21.20
CA LEU A 991 27.57 18.70 -20.57
C LEU A 991 28.56 17.81 -19.81
N LYS A 992 29.74 17.58 -20.39
CA LYS A 992 30.81 16.83 -19.76
C LYS A 992 31.36 17.53 -18.52
N ARG A 993 31.69 18.83 -18.62
CA ARG A 993 32.22 19.62 -17.49
C ARG A 993 31.21 19.78 -16.35
N THR A 994 29.92 19.77 -16.64
CA THR A 994 28.85 19.85 -15.63
C THR A 994 28.30 18.48 -15.23
N SER A 995 28.93 17.38 -15.64
CA SER A 995 28.58 16.04 -15.16
C SER A 995 29.41 15.65 -13.94
N PRO A 996 28.79 15.36 -12.77
CA PRO A 996 29.52 15.03 -11.55
C PRO A 996 30.51 13.87 -11.70
N ALA A 997 30.20 12.88 -12.53
CA ALA A 997 31.07 11.73 -12.77
C ALA A 997 32.44 12.11 -13.41
N HIS A 998 32.54 13.27 -14.06
CA HIS A 998 33.79 13.77 -14.63
C HIS A 998 34.55 14.72 -13.69
N GLY A 999 33.95 15.14 -12.58
CA GLY A 999 34.54 16.05 -11.59
C GLY A 999 34.99 15.37 -10.29
N VAL A 1000 34.95 14.04 -10.21
CA VAL A 1000 35.18 13.27 -8.97
C VAL A 1000 36.53 13.54 -8.30
N ASP A 1001 37.56 13.94 -9.05
CA ASP A 1001 38.89 14.25 -8.52
C ASP A 1001 38.86 15.42 -7.52
N ALA A 1002 37.98 16.40 -7.76
CA ALA A 1002 37.82 17.58 -6.92
C ALA A 1002 37.14 17.28 -5.58
N ILE A 1003 36.36 16.18 -5.49
CA ILE A 1003 35.53 15.88 -4.33
C ILE A 1003 36.41 15.61 -3.09
N LYS A 1004 36.18 16.42 -2.04
CA LYS A 1004 36.75 16.21 -0.69
C LYS A 1004 35.71 15.67 0.30
N ALA A 1005 34.44 16.01 0.09
CA ALA A 1005 33.31 15.57 0.90
C ALA A 1005 33.15 14.04 0.90
N ALA A 1006 32.59 13.50 1.98
CA ALA A 1006 32.13 12.11 1.99
C ALA A 1006 30.93 11.94 1.06
N VAL A 1007 30.85 10.82 0.31
CA VAL A 1007 29.77 10.59 -0.66
C VAL A 1007 28.99 9.32 -0.33
N MET A 1008 27.67 9.41 -0.36
CA MET A 1008 26.76 8.25 -0.36
C MET A 1008 25.96 8.23 -1.67
N ILE A 1009 26.04 7.11 -2.39
CA ILE A 1009 25.30 6.88 -3.63
C ILE A 1009 24.12 5.95 -3.33
N VAL A 1010 22.89 6.42 -3.58
CA VAL A 1010 21.66 5.68 -3.32
C VAL A 1010 20.84 5.55 -4.59
N HIS A 1011 20.51 4.34 -5.03
CA HIS A 1011 19.78 4.15 -6.30
C HIS A 1011 18.89 2.90 -6.34
N GLY A 1012 17.80 2.98 -7.10
CA GLY A 1012 16.92 1.86 -7.42
C GLY A 1012 17.31 1.14 -8.72
N GLY A 1013 17.38 -0.19 -8.72
CA GLY A 1013 17.78 -0.96 -9.90
C GLY A 1013 16.78 -0.99 -11.06
N GLN A 1014 15.52 -0.57 -10.82
CA GLN A 1014 14.46 -0.45 -11.82
C GLN A 1014 14.19 1.00 -12.22
N ASP A 1015 15.05 1.94 -11.83
CA ASP A 1015 14.90 3.34 -12.18
C ASP A 1015 15.11 3.56 -13.68
N LEU A 1016 14.06 4.02 -14.35
CA LEU A 1016 14.05 4.38 -15.77
C LEU A 1016 14.09 5.90 -16.00
N GLN A 1017 13.89 6.70 -14.95
CA GLN A 1017 13.89 8.17 -15.01
C GLN A 1017 15.32 8.68 -14.95
N ALA A 1018 15.96 8.50 -13.79
CA ALA A 1018 17.40 8.62 -13.68
C ALA A 1018 17.98 7.21 -13.86
N HIS A 1019 18.11 6.78 -15.12
CA HIS A 1019 18.46 5.41 -15.47
C HIS A 1019 19.57 4.86 -14.57
N TYR A 1020 19.35 3.70 -13.93
CA TYR A 1020 20.19 3.18 -12.84
C TYR A 1020 21.70 3.14 -13.13
N LYS A 1021 22.09 3.02 -14.41
CA LYS A 1021 23.48 3.12 -14.90
C LYS A 1021 24.18 4.41 -14.45
N ASN A 1022 23.47 5.52 -14.22
CA ASN A 1022 24.05 6.73 -13.63
C ASN A 1022 24.81 6.41 -12.33
N ALA A 1023 24.22 5.63 -11.42
CA ALA A 1023 24.89 5.24 -10.17
C ALA A 1023 26.19 4.45 -10.42
N TYR A 1024 26.19 3.57 -11.42
CA TYR A 1024 27.37 2.79 -11.80
C TYR A 1024 28.45 3.69 -12.41
N ILE A 1025 28.07 4.64 -13.28
CA ILE A 1025 28.99 5.61 -13.89
C ILE A 1025 29.70 6.42 -12.79
N LEU A 1026 28.96 6.98 -11.84
CA LEU A 1026 29.55 7.73 -10.72
C LEU A 1026 30.43 6.84 -9.84
N ARG A 1027 29.95 5.65 -9.48
CA ARG A 1027 30.69 4.67 -8.67
C ARG A 1027 32.03 4.32 -9.29
N ASP A 1028 32.05 4.04 -10.59
CA ASP A 1028 33.25 3.61 -11.30
C ASP A 1028 34.22 4.77 -11.49
N ALA A 1029 33.72 6.00 -11.69
CA ALA A 1029 34.52 7.22 -11.66
C ALA A 1029 35.18 7.43 -10.28
N MET A 1030 34.43 7.35 -9.19
CA MET A 1030 34.94 7.47 -7.81
C MET A 1030 36.02 6.42 -7.51
N LYS A 1031 35.79 5.15 -7.89
CA LYS A 1031 36.77 4.07 -7.78
C LYS A 1031 38.06 4.39 -8.54
N LYS A 1032 37.94 4.84 -9.78
CA LYS A 1032 39.09 5.18 -10.63
C LYS A 1032 39.91 6.34 -10.04
N ALA A 1033 39.25 7.31 -9.43
CA ALA A 1033 39.87 8.44 -8.74
C ALA A 1033 40.42 8.09 -7.33
N GLY A 1034 40.24 6.85 -6.86
CA GLY A 1034 40.64 6.44 -5.51
C GLY A 1034 39.85 7.12 -4.40
N LYS A 1035 38.64 7.63 -4.67
CA LYS A 1035 37.79 8.33 -3.71
C LYS A 1035 36.83 7.36 -3.03
N PRO A 1036 36.73 7.36 -1.68
CA PRO A 1036 35.80 6.49 -0.98
C PRO A 1036 34.35 6.95 -1.17
N TYR A 1037 33.42 6.00 -1.15
CA TYR A 1037 31.98 6.27 -1.18
C TYR A 1037 31.22 5.16 -0.45
N GLU A 1038 30.05 5.50 0.10
CA GLU A 1038 29.09 4.54 0.62
C GLU A 1038 28.06 4.19 -0.46
N TRP A 1039 27.63 2.93 -0.52
CA TRP A 1039 26.81 2.39 -1.60
C TRP A 1039 25.52 1.76 -1.05
N ALA A 1040 24.37 2.32 -1.42
CA ALA A 1040 23.05 1.81 -1.07
C ALA A 1040 22.21 1.60 -2.34
N PHE A 1041 22.31 0.40 -2.92
CA PHE A 1041 21.62 0.04 -4.15
C PHE A 1041 20.52 -0.98 -3.88
N TYR A 1042 19.30 -0.68 -4.35
CA TYR A 1042 18.10 -1.48 -4.11
C TYR A 1042 17.58 -2.01 -5.45
N PRO A 1043 17.93 -3.25 -5.85
CA PRO A 1043 17.71 -3.73 -7.22
C PRO A 1043 16.27 -3.71 -7.75
N LYS A 1044 15.28 -3.66 -6.85
CA LYS A 1044 13.85 -3.73 -7.17
C LYS A 1044 13.10 -2.41 -7.02
N GLU A 1045 13.78 -1.39 -6.51
CA GLU A 1045 13.18 -0.07 -6.41
C GLU A 1045 13.39 0.67 -7.73
N GLY A 1046 12.45 1.56 -8.07
CA GLY A 1046 12.60 2.45 -9.22
C GLY A 1046 13.02 3.86 -8.83
N HIS A 1047 12.43 4.86 -9.47
CA HIS A 1047 12.71 6.27 -9.18
C HIS A 1047 12.05 6.67 -7.85
N GLY A 1048 12.78 6.50 -6.75
CA GLY A 1048 12.28 6.57 -5.38
C GLY A 1048 11.69 5.24 -4.90
N PHE A 1049 11.72 5.01 -3.59
CA PHE A 1049 11.45 3.68 -3.02
C PHE A 1049 10.00 3.51 -2.57
N MET A 1050 9.39 2.38 -2.92
CA MET A 1050 8.01 2.02 -2.59
C MET A 1050 7.93 1.06 -1.40
N ASN A 1051 8.89 0.14 -1.26
CA ASN A 1051 8.89 -0.82 -0.16
C ASN A 1051 9.28 -0.13 1.16
N GLU A 1052 8.49 -0.35 2.21
CA GLU A 1052 8.68 0.31 3.50
C GLU A 1052 10.00 -0.10 4.18
N ASP A 1053 10.43 -1.36 4.06
CA ASP A 1053 11.68 -1.85 4.65
C ASP A 1053 12.88 -1.21 3.94
N ASN A 1054 12.85 -1.09 2.61
CA ASN A 1054 13.90 -0.41 1.86
C ASN A 1054 13.95 1.10 2.20
N ARG A 1055 12.79 1.74 2.40
CA ARG A 1055 12.73 3.12 2.87
C ARG A 1055 13.33 3.25 4.27
N LEU A 1056 13.00 2.33 5.17
CA LEU A 1056 13.53 2.29 6.54
C LEU A 1056 15.05 2.10 6.55
N ASP A 1057 15.55 1.07 5.85
CA ASP A 1057 16.98 0.77 5.73
C ASP A 1057 17.77 1.95 5.14
N PHE A 1058 17.27 2.56 4.05
CA PHE A 1058 17.92 3.73 3.48
C PHE A 1058 17.96 4.89 4.48
N ARG A 1059 16.83 5.24 5.12
CA ARG A 1059 16.84 6.36 6.08
C ARG A 1059 17.77 6.06 7.27
N GLN A 1060 17.86 4.82 7.73
CA GLN A 1060 18.79 4.43 8.79
C GLN A 1060 20.25 4.64 8.37
N LYS A 1061 20.63 4.18 7.16
CA LYS A 1061 21.97 4.40 6.60
C LYS A 1061 22.28 5.87 6.39
N MET A 1062 21.31 6.64 5.85
CA MET A 1062 21.43 8.07 5.64
C MET A 1062 21.71 8.81 6.95
N LEU A 1063 20.97 8.51 8.00
CA LEU A 1063 21.14 9.17 9.30
C LEU A 1063 22.45 8.78 9.99
N ALA A 1064 22.88 7.53 9.86
CA ALA A 1064 24.20 7.10 10.34
C ALA A 1064 25.32 7.83 9.60
N PHE A 1065 25.19 7.99 8.29
CA PHE A 1065 26.12 8.73 7.45
C PHE A 1065 26.19 10.21 7.85
N LEU A 1066 25.04 10.88 7.98
CA LEU A 1066 24.97 12.28 8.42
C LEU A 1066 25.59 12.47 9.81
N ALA A 1067 25.21 11.65 10.79
CA ALA A 1067 25.73 11.73 12.15
C ALA A 1067 27.26 11.54 12.21
N LYS A 1068 27.80 10.64 11.39
CA LYS A 1068 29.24 10.39 11.28
C LYS A 1068 30.02 11.60 10.74
N HIS A 1069 29.43 12.37 9.83
CA HIS A 1069 30.14 13.42 9.09
C HIS A 1069 29.87 14.84 9.61
N ILE A 1070 28.69 15.09 10.17
CA ILE A 1070 28.31 16.42 10.67
C ILE A 1070 27.69 16.40 12.07
N GLY A 1071 27.66 15.25 12.77
CA GLY A 1071 27.10 15.11 14.12
C GLY A 1071 25.59 15.33 14.19
N ASN A 1072 25.00 15.16 15.38
CA ASN A 1072 23.58 15.44 15.64
C ASN A 1072 23.33 16.86 16.15
#